data_AF-A0A843S336-F1
#
_entry.id   AF-A0A843S336-F1
#
_cell.length_a   1.000
_cell.length_b   1.000
_cell.length_c   1.000
_cell.angle_alpha   90.00
_cell.angle_beta   90.00
_cell.angle_gamma   90.00
#
_symmetry.space_group_name_H-M   'P 1'
#
loop_
_entity.id
_entity.type
_entity.pdbx_description
1 polymer ?
#
loop_
_entity_poly.entity_id
_entity_poly.type
_entity_poly.pdbx_seq_one_letter_code
_entity_poly.pdbx_strand_id
1 'polypeptide(L)'
;MTLFRPAISLAIIALPLLLAGRTLPAAAPEPSSSTVRWADWIEPDFPFFSSVLDARRSGPGFPTNNLTPRGLVLNLGHGYWVGFDVDLLRVAAIWRGNAVTPRALAPGSYHASDKKTKGGQFPAPEPDGRVWLANGIYPGWQSGRRPSFDDPRELAPSPEEVGRGPLSEEMGRFKAIRQVRDGVVLEYTASGAEVREWVTLSEHNTLERRFHVGPTSETLWLLLGIKAEDATISLGSEADVSPVLETIPFANDSGTAHASATGSAEMWAVRVPPHDEPLQFGAALTESGSAQTPAPRAIPTDMPTPRWPQEITSKITRSTAKDAYVVDDIALPLDNPWRRNVRLGDIQFLRDGTGVGVTLDGDVWFIHGLHERDGVARWRRFASGLHEPLTLAIRDDQVYVFDRNGIWRLRDTNGDGEADVHELFSNAFAQTADMREFPNTLRLAPGGEFVIAKGNQQATTIGKHNGHVLRISADGRRATVLGYGFRQPNIGVNVRTGVVTASDQQGHYIPTTPLHIVRGRQFYGFLSDKQPREVYPAPIAEPLTWIPHAANASAMSQVWLFGARMGPLNEALVHIGFNNPELFRVYVHDNDNAKPEAAVVSLTRAFDFPPLNGSVNPADGQLYLAGFQILGWGTTATRLAGLGRVRYTGAPSTVPRDVVPTDEGVLLRFDAPLDADTAVAPDSYSVMSWHYVRTHNYGSPQLKADGTPGMDRLVPSAAYLSKDGRNVFVAVPEMKPVMQMRIAWSLETAEGVKFQENAYFTPYELRGFDPRAEGFGDLTVDLSPRTTSADTAAPVSAEEGRRLYQSSGCIACHSTDTSISKLGPTFKGLYGGERRFANGAVRVVADEVYLREAILEPSAKVVAGYESGEAGMPSYAGVLTEAQIDSIILYIKSLE
;
A
#
# COMPACT_ATOMS: atom_id res chain seq x y z
N MET A 1 11.62 -41.08 -60.92
CA MET A 1 12.95 -41.68 -61.17
C MET A 1 13.51 -42.12 -59.83
N THR A 2 13.27 -43.38 -59.44
CA THR A 2 14.28 -44.50 -59.37
C THR A 2 15.35 -44.23 -58.28
N LEU A 3 15.62 -45.03 -57.24
CA LEU A 3 15.43 -46.45 -56.86
C LEU A 3 15.50 -46.53 -55.30
N PHE A 4 14.69 -47.26 -54.52
CA PHE A 4 14.59 -48.70 -54.21
C PHE A 4 15.84 -49.45 -53.67
N ARG A 5 15.75 -49.80 -52.35
CA ARG A 5 16.17 -51.03 -51.60
C ARG A 5 17.64 -51.27 -51.17
N PRO A 6 17.92 -52.18 -50.18
CA PRO A 6 17.06 -52.74 -49.11
C PRO A 6 17.71 -52.83 -47.70
N ALA A 7 16.88 -53.12 -46.70
CA ALA A 7 17.25 -53.55 -45.36
C ALA A 7 17.34 -55.09 -45.27
N ILE A 8 18.28 -55.60 -44.47
CA ILE A 8 18.39 -57.02 -44.07
C ILE A 8 18.17 -57.11 -42.56
N SER A 9 17.25 -57.99 -42.17
CA SER A 9 16.96 -58.40 -40.80
C SER A 9 18.06 -59.30 -40.23
N LEU A 10 18.31 -59.19 -38.92
CA LEU A 10 18.72 -60.33 -38.10
C LEU A 10 17.97 -60.27 -36.77
N ALA A 11 17.22 -61.34 -36.47
CA ALA A 11 16.52 -61.54 -35.22
C ALA A 11 17.43 -62.21 -34.20
N ILE A 12 17.44 -61.72 -32.95
CA ILE A 12 17.85 -62.51 -31.79
C ILE A 12 16.79 -62.33 -30.69
N ILE A 13 16.39 -63.48 -30.16
CA ILE A 13 15.36 -63.76 -29.17
C ILE A 13 15.78 -63.23 -27.78
N ALA A 14 14.86 -62.62 -27.03
CA ALA A 14 14.93 -62.52 -25.58
C ALA A 14 13.52 -62.48 -24.94
N LEU A 15 13.27 -63.45 -24.04
CA LEU A 15 12.12 -63.56 -23.13
C LEU A 15 12.37 -62.66 -21.88
N PRO A 16 11.33 -62.24 -21.14
CA PRO A 16 11.38 -61.06 -20.27
C PRO A 16 11.83 -61.38 -18.84
N LEU A 17 12.60 -60.47 -18.24
CA LEU A 17 12.73 -60.35 -16.78
C LEU A 17 11.79 -59.24 -16.32
N LEU A 18 10.77 -59.59 -15.51
CA LEU A 18 9.99 -58.62 -14.76
C LEU A 18 10.88 -57.94 -13.71
N LEU A 19 11.10 -56.64 -13.86
CA LEU A 19 11.39 -55.74 -12.74
C LEU A 19 10.43 -54.55 -12.82
N ALA A 20 9.63 -54.39 -11.77
CA ALA A 20 8.76 -53.24 -11.55
C ALA A 20 9.61 -51.97 -11.34
N GLY A 21 9.85 -51.23 -12.41
CA GLY A 21 10.43 -49.89 -12.36
C GLY A 21 9.33 -48.87 -12.04
N ARG A 22 9.42 -48.23 -10.86
CA ARG A 22 8.65 -47.03 -10.53
C ARG A 22 8.91 -45.97 -11.61
N THR A 23 7.86 -45.55 -12.31
CA THR A 23 7.89 -44.34 -13.13
C THR A 23 8.11 -43.14 -12.21
N LEU A 24 9.30 -42.54 -12.26
CA LEU A 24 9.54 -41.23 -11.69
C LEU A 24 8.58 -40.23 -12.35
N PRO A 25 7.87 -39.37 -11.58
CA PRO A 25 7.10 -38.30 -12.18
C PRO A 25 8.05 -37.40 -12.97
N ALA A 26 7.61 -36.97 -14.16
CA ALA A 26 8.33 -35.98 -14.95
C ALA A 26 8.67 -34.78 -14.05
N ALA A 27 9.94 -34.38 -14.04
CA ALA A 27 10.40 -33.21 -13.30
C ALA A 27 9.51 -32.02 -13.68
N ALA A 28 9.00 -31.32 -12.67
CA ALA A 28 8.35 -30.03 -12.87
C ALA A 28 9.32 -29.14 -13.68
N PRO A 29 8.82 -28.34 -14.64
CA PRO A 29 9.68 -27.39 -15.33
C PRO A 29 10.33 -26.49 -14.27
N GLU A 30 11.66 -26.42 -14.26
CA GLU A 30 12.35 -25.47 -13.40
C GLU A 30 11.80 -24.07 -13.67
N PRO A 31 11.57 -23.24 -12.63
CA PRO A 31 11.19 -21.85 -12.84
C PRO A 31 12.30 -21.23 -13.69
N SER A 32 11.94 -20.74 -14.88
CA SER A 32 12.88 -20.01 -15.71
C SER A 32 13.38 -18.83 -14.89
N SER A 33 14.63 -18.91 -14.43
CA SER A 33 15.36 -17.75 -13.94
C SER A 33 15.70 -16.86 -15.15
N SER A 34 14.69 -16.30 -15.80
CA SER A 34 14.89 -15.16 -16.67
C SER A 34 15.19 -13.99 -15.74
N THR A 35 16.46 -13.83 -15.37
CA THR A 35 16.97 -12.60 -14.77
C THR A 35 16.89 -11.52 -15.85
N VAL A 36 15.68 -11.04 -16.13
CA VAL A 36 15.49 -9.78 -16.85
C VAL A 36 16.17 -8.74 -15.96
N ARG A 37 17.36 -8.33 -16.36
CA ARG A 37 18.11 -7.30 -15.66
C ARG A 37 17.39 -6.00 -15.96
N TRP A 38 16.51 -5.60 -15.03
CA TRP A 38 15.80 -4.33 -15.08
C TRP A 38 16.80 -3.18 -15.31
N ALA A 39 16.38 -2.16 -16.05
CA ALA A 39 17.10 -0.89 -16.09
C ALA A 39 17.13 -0.29 -14.68
N ASP A 40 18.00 0.69 -14.45
CA ASP A 40 18.07 1.38 -13.16
C ASP A 40 16.71 1.97 -12.76
N TRP A 41 16.47 2.15 -11.45
CA TRP A 41 15.20 2.72 -10.97
C TRP A 41 15.01 4.13 -11.52
N ILE A 42 16.09 4.93 -11.56
CA ILE A 42 16.08 6.29 -12.10
C ILE A 42 16.19 6.20 -13.62
N GLU A 43 15.22 6.78 -14.32
CA GLU A 43 15.24 6.86 -15.76
C GLU A 43 16.15 8.00 -16.24
N PRO A 44 17.20 7.71 -17.02
CA PRO A 44 18.16 8.72 -17.46
C PRO A 44 17.57 9.70 -18.48
N ASP A 45 16.51 9.29 -19.21
CA ASP A 45 15.86 10.02 -20.29
C ASP A 45 14.53 10.68 -19.89
N PHE A 46 14.13 10.55 -18.62
CA PHE A 46 12.96 11.22 -18.06
C PHE A 46 13.39 12.49 -17.30
N PRO A 47 12.71 13.65 -17.48
CA PRO A 47 13.25 14.94 -17.08
C PRO A 47 13.13 15.26 -15.58
N PHE A 48 12.37 14.46 -14.82
CA PHE A 48 12.28 14.60 -13.37
C PHE A 48 11.80 13.31 -12.69
N PHE A 49 12.00 13.20 -11.39
CA PHE A 49 11.27 12.24 -10.56
C PHE A 49 11.03 12.82 -9.17
N SER A 50 10.05 12.28 -8.46
CA SER A 50 9.70 12.71 -7.12
C SER A 50 10.43 11.87 -6.06
N SER A 51 10.92 12.49 -5.00
CA SER A 51 11.63 11.82 -3.92
C SER A 51 11.66 12.65 -2.64
N VAL A 52 11.84 12.01 -1.48
CA VAL A 52 12.42 12.68 -0.31
C VAL A 52 13.85 13.10 -0.66
N LEU A 53 14.30 14.25 -0.17
CA LEU A 53 15.68 14.70 -0.31
C LEU A 53 16.26 15.15 1.04
N ASP A 54 17.23 14.41 1.57
CA ASP A 54 18.01 14.76 2.75
C ASP A 54 19.33 15.41 2.33
N ALA A 55 19.39 16.73 2.41
CA ALA A 55 20.57 17.52 2.07
C ALA A 55 21.26 18.11 3.33
N ARG A 56 20.95 17.59 4.52
CA ARG A 56 21.58 18.03 5.78
C ARG A 56 23.07 17.69 5.87
N ARG A 57 23.52 16.72 5.07
CA ARG A 57 24.92 16.27 4.97
C ARG A 57 25.67 16.87 3.77
N SER A 58 25.20 18.02 3.23
CA SER A 58 25.80 18.67 2.06
C SER A 58 27.24 19.19 2.26
N GLY A 59 27.75 19.21 3.49
CA GLY A 59 29.10 19.66 3.83
C GLY A 59 29.13 20.95 4.65
N PRO A 60 30.33 21.39 5.06
CA PRO A 60 30.49 22.61 5.85
C PRO A 60 30.02 23.85 5.07
N GLY A 61 29.42 24.81 5.77
CA GLY A 61 28.92 26.07 5.18
C GLY A 61 27.49 26.00 4.64
N PHE A 62 26.92 24.80 4.46
CA PHE A 62 25.53 24.63 4.06
C PHE A 62 24.58 24.43 5.26
N PRO A 63 23.26 24.69 5.10
CA PRO A 63 22.27 24.46 6.15
C PRO A 63 22.18 23.01 6.62
N THR A 64 22.18 22.81 7.94
CA THR A 64 22.11 21.48 8.59
C THR A 64 20.68 20.99 8.82
N ASN A 65 19.68 21.81 8.49
CA ASN A 65 18.26 21.49 8.64
C ASN A 65 17.55 21.13 7.31
N ASN A 66 18.26 21.07 6.18
CA ASN A 66 17.67 20.83 4.85
C ASN A 66 17.18 19.38 4.62
N LEU A 67 15.98 19.06 5.10
CA LEU A 67 15.26 17.83 4.79
C LEU A 67 13.95 18.19 4.06
N THR A 68 13.75 17.61 2.88
CA THR A 68 12.60 17.89 2.00
C THR A 68 11.76 16.62 1.87
N PRO A 69 10.63 16.49 2.59
CA PRO A 69 9.75 15.32 2.47
C PRO A 69 9.06 15.21 1.11
N ARG A 70 8.67 16.34 0.50
CA ARG A 70 8.02 16.40 -0.82
C ARG A 70 8.94 17.09 -1.84
N GLY A 71 9.85 16.31 -2.42
CA GLY A 71 10.83 16.81 -3.38
C GLY A 71 10.50 16.41 -4.82
N LEU A 72 10.88 17.30 -5.75
CA LEU A 72 11.01 17.04 -7.18
C LEU A 72 12.49 17.13 -7.55
N VAL A 73 13.06 16.08 -8.11
CA VAL A 73 14.44 16.03 -8.58
C VAL A 73 14.43 16.17 -10.09
N LEU A 74 14.95 17.29 -10.60
CA LEU A 74 15.04 17.60 -12.02
C LEU A 74 16.35 17.08 -12.60
N ASN A 75 16.25 16.39 -13.74
CA ASN A 75 17.39 15.92 -14.52
C ASN A 75 17.75 16.97 -15.58
N LEU A 76 18.88 17.66 -15.42
CA LEU A 76 19.35 18.66 -16.39
C LEU A 76 20.34 18.09 -17.41
N GLY A 77 20.63 16.79 -17.35
CA GLY A 77 21.67 16.15 -18.13
C GLY A 77 23.09 16.44 -17.59
N HIS A 78 24.09 15.76 -18.16
CA HIS A 78 25.51 15.92 -17.83
C HIS A 78 25.86 15.80 -16.32
N GLY A 79 25.02 15.09 -15.56
CA GLY A 79 25.17 14.90 -14.12
C GLY A 79 24.74 16.10 -13.27
N TYR A 80 24.03 17.08 -13.83
CA TYR A 80 23.46 18.21 -13.09
C TYR A 80 22.03 17.92 -12.64
N TRP A 81 21.77 18.21 -11.37
CA TRP A 81 20.50 17.91 -10.73
C TRP A 81 20.04 19.07 -9.85
N VAL A 82 18.72 19.25 -9.78
CA VAL A 82 18.07 20.25 -8.92
C VAL A 82 16.97 19.60 -8.12
N GLY A 83 17.03 19.74 -6.79
CA GLY A 83 15.96 19.34 -5.89
C GLY A 83 15.07 20.52 -5.59
N PHE A 84 13.79 20.46 -5.96
CA PHE A 84 12.78 21.47 -5.70
C PHE A 84 11.78 20.99 -4.66
N ASP A 85 11.52 21.81 -3.66
CA ASP A 85 10.57 21.57 -2.56
C ASP A 85 9.23 22.20 -2.92
N VAL A 86 8.21 21.37 -3.17
CA VAL A 86 6.89 21.83 -3.62
C VAL A 86 6.06 22.48 -2.52
N ASP A 87 6.38 22.20 -1.26
CA ASP A 87 5.65 22.76 -0.13
C ASP A 87 6.16 24.17 0.20
N LEU A 88 7.48 24.41 0.06
CA LEU A 88 8.12 25.71 0.33
C LEU A 88 8.45 26.54 -0.93
N LEU A 89 8.20 26.01 -2.12
CA LEU A 89 8.47 26.66 -3.41
C LEU A 89 9.94 27.13 -3.53
N ARG A 90 10.87 26.27 -3.12
CA ARG A 90 12.31 26.57 -3.08
C ARG A 90 13.12 25.51 -3.80
N VAL A 91 14.28 25.89 -4.30
CA VAL A 91 15.34 24.92 -4.61
C VAL A 91 15.97 24.47 -3.29
N ALA A 92 15.79 23.22 -2.92
CA ALA A 92 16.40 22.62 -1.74
C ALA A 92 17.92 22.46 -1.92
N ALA A 93 18.36 21.94 -3.06
CA ALA A 93 19.78 21.78 -3.37
C ALA A 93 20.04 21.70 -4.88
N ILE A 94 21.26 22.05 -5.28
CA ILE A 94 21.82 21.84 -6.61
C ILE A 94 23.15 21.11 -6.45
N TRP A 95 23.32 20.04 -7.23
CA TRP A 95 24.53 19.22 -7.17
C TRP A 95 24.94 18.70 -8.53
N ARG A 96 26.21 18.27 -8.59
CA ARG A 96 26.78 17.56 -9.73
C ARG A 96 27.23 16.16 -9.29
N GLY A 97 26.77 15.14 -10.00
CA GLY A 97 27.09 13.74 -9.72
C GLY A 97 26.03 12.80 -10.27
N ASN A 98 25.82 11.70 -9.55
CA ASN A 98 24.63 10.88 -9.73
C ASN A 98 23.42 11.60 -9.12
N ALA A 99 22.23 11.10 -9.39
CA ALA A 99 20.98 11.68 -8.91
C ALA A 99 20.88 11.63 -7.36
N VAL A 100 20.20 10.63 -6.80
CA VAL A 100 20.10 10.47 -5.34
C VAL A 100 20.47 9.05 -4.93
N THR A 101 20.88 8.88 -3.68
CA THR A 101 21.17 7.55 -3.14
C THR A 101 19.88 6.69 -3.10
N PRO A 102 19.93 5.38 -3.47
CA PRO A 102 18.75 4.52 -3.59
C PRO A 102 18.29 3.97 -2.23
N ARG A 103 17.95 4.87 -1.30
CA ARG A 103 17.62 4.54 0.09
C ARG A 103 16.12 4.49 0.39
N ALA A 104 15.28 5.02 -0.51
CA ALA A 104 13.83 4.94 -0.39
C ALA A 104 13.31 3.50 -0.59
N LEU A 105 12.02 3.27 -0.30
CA LEU A 105 11.43 1.93 -0.31
C LEU A 105 11.37 1.33 -1.71
N ALA A 106 10.84 2.07 -2.70
CA ALA A 106 10.72 1.56 -4.07
C ALA A 106 12.10 1.29 -4.68
N PRO A 107 13.06 2.24 -4.70
CA PRO A 107 14.41 1.98 -5.22
C PRO A 107 15.12 0.83 -4.48
N GLY A 108 15.02 0.79 -3.14
CA GLY A 108 15.65 -0.26 -2.34
C GLY A 108 15.10 -1.66 -2.69
N SER A 109 13.78 -1.79 -2.72
CA SER A 109 13.11 -3.06 -3.06
C SER A 109 13.23 -3.45 -4.54
N TYR A 110 13.47 -2.47 -5.42
CA TYR A 110 13.64 -2.69 -6.86
C TYR A 110 14.95 -3.43 -7.16
N HIS A 111 16.04 -3.06 -6.48
CA HIS A 111 17.35 -3.71 -6.68
C HIS A 111 17.61 -4.90 -5.76
N ALA A 112 17.07 -4.87 -4.54
CA ALA A 112 17.26 -5.90 -3.52
C ALA A 112 15.91 -6.46 -3.10
N SER A 113 15.32 -7.30 -3.96
CA SER A 113 13.98 -7.85 -3.79
C SER A 113 13.88 -8.92 -2.68
N ASP A 114 14.88 -9.06 -1.82
CA ASP A 114 14.92 -9.96 -0.67
C ASP A 114 15.15 -9.20 0.64
N LYS A 115 15.42 -7.89 0.57
CA LYS A 115 15.78 -7.07 1.73
C LYS A 115 14.68 -6.09 2.12
N LYS A 116 14.19 -6.21 3.36
CA LYS A 116 13.24 -5.25 3.95
C LYS A 116 13.93 -3.90 4.17
N THR A 117 13.42 -2.83 3.56
CA THR A 117 13.82 -1.45 3.90
C THR A 117 13.35 -1.14 5.32
N LYS A 118 14.25 -0.56 6.13
CA LYS A 118 13.92 -0.09 7.49
C LYS A 118 12.91 1.05 7.39
N GLY A 119 11.95 1.13 8.31
CA GLY A 119 11.12 2.31 8.45
C GLY A 119 11.86 3.45 9.14
N GLY A 120 11.13 4.55 9.35
CA GLY A 120 11.72 5.80 9.80
C GLY A 120 12.20 6.66 8.65
N GLN A 121 12.80 7.79 9.00
CA GLN A 121 13.32 8.75 8.05
C GLN A 121 14.72 8.38 7.54
N PHE A 122 15.49 7.54 8.25
CA PHE A 122 16.92 7.37 7.97
C PHE A 122 17.39 5.92 7.77
N PRO A 123 18.32 5.69 6.82
CA PRO A 123 18.88 6.68 5.88
C PRO A 123 17.84 7.09 4.82
N ALA A 124 17.67 8.39 4.57
CA ALA A 124 16.86 8.94 3.49
C ALA A 124 17.68 9.04 2.19
N PRO A 125 17.04 9.21 1.02
CA PRO A 125 17.76 9.59 -0.20
C PRO A 125 18.49 10.93 0.00
N GLU A 126 19.75 10.97 -0.43
CA GLU A 126 20.65 12.13 -0.36
C GLU A 126 21.14 12.48 -1.76
N PRO A 127 21.53 13.73 -2.06
CA PRO A 127 22.30 14.05 -3.26
C PRO A 127 23.52 13.12 -3.39
N ASP A 128 23.64 12.37 -4.48
CA ASP A 128 24.79 11.48 -4.72
C ASP A 128 25.84 12.20 -5.58
N GLY A 129 26.46 13.23 -5.00
CA GLY A 129 27.42 14.07 -5.70
C GLY A 129 27.85 15.29 -4.88
N ARG A 130 28.57 16.21 -5.54
CA ARG A 130 28.99 17.47 -4.92
C ARG A 130 27.82 18.45 -4.94
N VAL A 131 27.25 18.71 -3.77
CA VAL A 131 26.35 19.85 -3.56
C VAL A 131 27.18 21.13 -3.62
N TRP A 132 26.71 22.10 -4.41
CA TRP A 132 27.39 23.39 -4.55
C TRP A 132 26.45 24.59 -4.34
N LEU A 133 25.15 24.35 -4.17
CA LEU A 133 24.19 25.31 -3.68
C LEU A 133 23.10 24.59 -2.86
N ALA A 134 22.70 25.14 -1.72
CA ALA A 134 21.63 24.58 -0.88
C ALA A 134 20.89 25.65 -0.06
N ASN A 135 19.63 25.35 0.31
CA ASN A 135 18.80 26.18 1.18
C ASN A 135 18.41 25.45 2.46
N GLY A 136 18.09 26.23 3.51
CA GLY A 136 17.45 25.72 4.73
C GLY A 136 15.93 25.65 4.57
N ILE A 137 15.22 25.48 5.68
CA ILE A 137 13.75 25.34 5.68
C ILE A 137 13.10 26.72 5.85
N TYR A 138 12.81 27.36 4.73
CA TYR A 138 12.09 28.62 4.62
C TYR A 138 11.53 28.77 3.20
N PRO A 139 10.50 29.60 2.97
CA PRO A 139 9.93 29.77 1.64
C PRO A 139 10.97 30.28 0.63
N GLY A 140 10.98 29.72 -0.58
CA GLY A 140 11.88 30.16 -1.65
C GLY A 140 11.45 31.49 -2.25
N TRP A 141 10.14 31.71 -2.34
CA TRP A 141 9.54 33.00 -2.65
C TRP A 141 8.90 33.62 -1.42
N GLN A 142 9.09 34.92 -1.25
CA GLN A 142 8.58 35.68 -0.11
C GLN A 142 8.16 37.08 -0.57
N SER A 143 7.19 37.70 0.10
CA SER A 143 6.93 39.13 -0.07
C SER A 143 7.33 39.94 1.18
N GLY A 144 7.61 41.22 0.98
CA GLY A 144 7.87 42.16 2.07
C GLY A 144 9.19 42.93 1.97
N ARG A 145 9.54 43.64 3.05
CA ARG A 145 10.67 44.60 3.06
C ARG A 145 12.04 43.93 3.08
N ARG A 146 12.14 42.72 3.67
CA ARG A 146 13.37 41.94 3.81
C ARG A 146 13.01 40.44 3.83
N PRO A 147 13.91 39.54 3.40
CA PRO A 147 13.70 38.11 3.56
C PRO A 147 13.71 37.67 5.03
N SER A 148 12.98 36.59 5.31
CA SER A 148 13.04 35.79 6.54
C SER A 148 13.62 34.40 6.22
N PHE A 149 14.27 33.81 7.22
CA PHE A 149 14.78 32.44 7.17
C PHE A 149 14.00 31.49 8.09
N ASP A 150 12.80 31.90 8.49
CA ASP A 150 11.90 31.10 9.32
C ASP A 150 10.99 30.22 8.46
N ASP A 151 10.60 29.06 8.99
CA ASP A 151 9.51 28.26 8.43
C ASP A 151 8.16 28.77 8.94
N PRO A 152 7.33 29.42 8.11
CA PRO A 152 6.06 30.02 8.54
C PRO A 152 4.96 28.98 8.78
N ARG A 153 5.18 27.73 8.38
CA ARG A 153 4.17 26.68 8.46
C ARG A 153 4.02 26.23 9.91
N GLU A 154 2.77 26.03 10.32
CA GLU A 154 2.43 25.55 11.66
C GLU A 154 3.21 24.26 11.99
N LEU A 155 3.75 24.19 13.21
CA LEU A 155 4.51 23.06 13.71
C LEU A 155 3.70 21.75 13.71
N ALA A 156 4.38 20.63 13.51
CA ALA A 156 3.78 19.32 13.76
C ALA A 156 3.80 18.99 15.27
N PRO A 157 3.10 17.93 15.71
CA PRO A 157 3.15 17.50 17.11
C PRO A 157 4.58 17.26 17.65
N SER A 158 5.47 16.66 16.85
CA SER A 158 6.92 16.74 17.05
C SER A 158 7.46 18.06 16.46
N PRO A 159 7.99 19.00 17.27
CA PRO A 159 8.47 20.29 16.76
C PRO A 159 9.60 20.18 15.71
N GLU A 160 10.42 19.15 15.83
CA GLU A 160 11.53 18.82 14.91
C GLU A 160 11.08 18.23 13.56
N GLU A 161 9.79 17.88 13.41
CA GLU A 161 9.25 17.40 12.14
C GLU A 161 9.07 18.56 11.13
N VAL A 162 9.57 18.34 9.93
CA VAL A 162 9.66 19.35 8.86
C VAL A 162 8.58 19.17 7.77
N GLY A 163 7.96 18.00 7.73
CA GLY A 163 6.82 17.64 6.89
C GLY A 163 5.52 18.29 7.35
N ARG A 164 5.47 19.62 7.35
CA ARG A 164 4.38 20.43 7.91
C ARG A 164 3.20 20.64 6.95
N GLY A 165 3.37 20.26 5.68
CA GLY A 165 2.44 20.53 4.59
C GLY A 165 2.86 21.77 3.77
N PRO A 166 2.00 22.24 2.87
CA PRO A 166 2.29 23.38 2.02
C PRO A 166 2.25 24.71 2.78
N LEU A 167 2.78 25.75 2.14
CA LEU A 167 2.48 27.14 2.48
C LEU A 167 0.98 27.45 2.41
N SER A 168 0.56 28.56 3.04
CA SER A 168 -0.80 29.08 2.84
C SER A 168 -0.96 29.55 1.38
N GLU A 169 -2.20 29.48 0.85
CA GLU A 169 -2.46 29.92 -0.54
C GLU A 169 -2.08 31.39 -0.78
N GLU A 170 -2.14 32.23 0.26
CA GLU A 170 -1.71 33.64 0.23
C GLU A 170 -0.20 33.77 -0.04
N MET A 171 0.63 32.91 0.55
CA MET A 171 2.09 32.92 0.36
C MET A 171 2.48 32.26 -0.97
N GLY A 172 1.78 31.20 -1.37
CA GLY A 172 2.03 30.54 -2.63
C GLY A 172 1.57 29.09 -2.66
N ARG A 173 1.48 28.54 -3.87
CA ARG A 173 1.06 27.15 -4.10
C ARG A 173 1.70 26.57 -5.35
N PHE A 174 2.25 25.36 -5.22
CA PHE A 174 2.70 24.59 -6.38
C PHE A 174 1.50 24.10 -7.21
N LYS A 175 1.57 24.26 -8.54
CA LYS A 175 0.46 23.90 -9.43
C LYS A 175 0.79 22.73 -10.34
N ALA A 176 1.88 22.79 -11.08
CA ALA A 176 2.16 21.77 -12.08
C ALA A 176 3.63 21.68 -12.47
N ILE A 177 3.98 20.53 -13.01
CA ILE A 177 5.16 20.31 -13.84
C ILE A 177 4.65 20.16 -15.28
N ARG A 178 5.10 21.04 -16.17
CA ARG A 178 4.83 20.94 -17.61
C ARG A 178 6.08 20.47 -18.32
N GLN A 179 6.00 19.33 -18.98
CA GLN A 179 7.06 18.86 -19.85
C GLN A 179 7.14 19.72 -21.11
N VAL A 180 8.37 20.03 -21.50
CA VAL A 180 8.70 20.70 -22.76
C VAL A 180 9.75 19.88 -23.50
N ARG A 181 10.06 20.22 -24.74
CA ARG A 181 11.09 19.54 -25.54
C ARG A 181 12.40 19.36 -24.78
N ASP A 182 12.84 20.40 -24.09
CA ASP A 182 14.13 20.46 -23.37
C ASP A 182 13.92 20.60 -21.85
N GLY A 183 13.27 19.59 -21.24
CA GLY A 183 13.12 19.48 -19.78
C GLY A 183 11.71 19.78 -19.27
N VAL A 184 11.60 20.53 -18.17
CA VAL A 184 10.33 20.87 -17.55
C VAL A 184 10.22 22.34 -17.13
N VAL A 185 9.00 22.87 -17.18
CA VAL A 185 8.61 24.14 -16.61
C VAL A 185 7.82 23.87 -15.33
N LEU A 186 8.26 24.44 -14.22
CA LEU A 186 7.53 24.45 -12.95
C LEU A 186 6.53 25.61 -12.96
N GLU A 187 5.29 25.34 -12.59
CA GLU A 187 4.21 26.32 -12.52
C GLU A 187 3.70 26.40 -11.07
N TYR A 188 3.70 27.60 -10.50
CA TYR A 188 3.27 27.83 -9.12
C TYR A 188 2.85 29.30 -8.91
N THR A 189 2.24 29.62 -7.77
CA THR A 189 2.01 31.01 -7.34
C THR A 189 2.94 31.39 -6.21
N ALA A 190 3.33 32.66 -6.15
CA ALA A 190 4.11 33.25 -5.08
C ALA A 190 3.51 34.63 -4.73
N SER A 191 3.01 34.79 -3.51
CA SER A 191 2.33 36.00 -3.03
C SER A 191 1.29 36.55 -4.03
N GLY A 192 0.46 35.65 -4.59
CA GLY A 192 -0.57 35.98 -5.59
C GLY A 192 -0.09 36.12 -7.03
N ALA A 193 1.22 36.24 -7.29
CA ALA A 193 1.77 36.28 -8.65
C ALA A 193 1.93 34.87 -9.23
N GLU A 194 1.59 34.69 -10.50
CA GLU A 194 1.90 33.46 -11.24
C GLU A 194 3.39 33.41 -11.55
N VAL A 195 4.03 32.27 -11.31
CA VAL A 195 5.44 32.04 -11.63
C VAL A 195 5.55 30.81 -12.52
N ARG A 196 6.25 30.99 -13.64
CA ARG A 196 6.74 29.89 -14.47
C ARG A 196 8.27 29.88 -14.39
N GLU A 197 8.82 28.78 -13.94
CA GLU A 197 10.26 28.58 -13.79
C GLU A 197 10.74 27.46 -14.71
N TRP A 198 11.69 27.78 -15.58
CA TRP A 198 12.40 26.79 -16.39
C TRP A 198 13.84 26.70 -15.92
N VAL A 199 14.26 25.49 -15.55
CA VAL A 199 15.64 25.21 -15.15
C VAL A 199 16.29 24.39 -16.25
N THR A 200 17.43 24.86 -16.76
CA THR A 200 18.13 24.23 -17.87
C THR A 200 19.64 24.34 -17.72
N LEU A 201 20.38 23.58 -18.53
CA LEU A 201 21.81 23.72 -18.72
C LEU A 201 22.09 24.41 -20.07
N SER A 202 22.97 25.39 -20.11
CA SER A 202 23.44 26.01 -21.36
C SER A 202 24.61 25.24 -21.98
N GLU A 203 25.01 25.59 -23.21
CA GLU A 203 26.09 24.93 -23.97
C GLU A 203 27.45 24.89 -23.24
N HIS A 204 27.64 25.73 -22.22
CA HIS A 204 28.87 25.80 -21.42
C HIS A 204 28.71 25.23 -20.01
N ASN A 205 27.78 24.30 -19.80
CA ASN A 205 27.46 23.73 -18.47
C ASN A 205 27.12 24.78 -17.41
N THR A 206 26.56 25.92 -17.83
CA THR A 206 26.02 26.92 -16.90
C THR A 206 24.57 26.58 -16.63
N LEU A 207 24.22 26.44 -15.36
CA LEU A 207 22.85 26.18 -14.95
C LEU A 207 22.09 27.50 -15.00
N GLU A 208 20.97 27.53 -15.73
CA GLU A 208 20.13 28.71 -15.85
C GLU A 208 18.77 28.45 -15.22
N ARG A 209 18.39 29.30 -14.26
CA ARG A 209 17.02 29.37 -13.74
C ARG A 209 16.34 30.58 -14.37
N ARG A 210 15.34 30.34 -15.21
CA ARG A 210 14.62 31.37 -15.97
C ARG A 210 13.21 31.51 -15.42
N PHE A 211 12.79 32.75 -15.22
CA PHE A 211 11.54 33.08 -14.56
C PHE A 211 10.68 33.96 -15.47
N HIS A 212 9.40 33.65 -15.48
CA HIS A 212 8.34 34.54 -15.91
C HIS A 212 7.40 34.75 -14.72
N VAL A 213 7.39 35.97 -14.20
CA VAL A 213 6.61 36.37 -13.03
C VAL A 213 5.46 37.27 -13.50
N GLY A 214 4.23 36.91 -13.15
CA GLY A 214 3.05 37.72 -13.44
C GLY A 214 3.01 39.01 -12.59
N PRO A 215 2.11 39.94 -12.92
CA PRO A 215 2.02 41.23 -12.22
C PRO A 215 1.89 41.08 -10.70
N THR A 216 2.52 42.00 -9.97
CA THR A 216 2.47 42.05 -8.51
C THR A 216 2.57 43.48 -7.99
N SER A 217 1.78 43.78 -6.96
CA SER A 217 1.83 45.07 -6.25
C SER A 217 2.84 45.08 -5.10
N GLU A 218 3.44 43.95 -4.78
CA GLU A 218 4.39 43.80 -3.67
C GLU A 218 5.81 43.52 -4.17
N THR A 219 6.79 43.96 -3.40
CA THR A 219 8.18 43.50 -3.60
C THR A 219 8.26 42.03 -3.23
N LEU A 220 8.75 41.21 -4.17
CA LEU A 220 9.03 39.80 -3.96
C LEU A 220 10.53 39.57 -3.77
N TRP A 221 10.85 38.53 -3.01
CA TRP A 221 12.19 38.01 -2.82
C TRP A 221 12.21 36.55 -3.27
N LEU A 222 13.15 36.23 -4.16
CA LEU A 222 13.50 34.86 -4.50
C LEU A 222 14.83 34.51 -3.84
N LEU A 223 14.79 33.60 -2.87
CA LEU A 223 16.00 33.05 -2.26
C LEU A 223 16.57 31.97 -3.18
N LEU A 224 17.76 32.24 -3.72
CA LEU A 224 18.43 31.34 -4.66
C LEU A 224 19.18 30.24 -3.91
N GLY A 225 19.94 30.59 -2.88
CA GLY A 225 20.60 29.64 -2.00
C GLY A 225 21.93 30.11 -1.43
N ILE A 226 22.41 29.36 -0.44
CA ILE A 226 23.77 29.47 0.08
C ILE A 226 24.68 28.66 -0.84
N LYS A 227 25.81 29.25 -1.20
CA LYS A 227 26.67 28.80 -2.29
C LYS A 227 28.03 28.29 -1.78
N ALA A 228 28.60 27.31 -2.47
CA ALA A 228 30.00 26.92 -2.27
C ALA A 228 30.93 28.07 -2.66
N GLU A 229 32.09 28.20 -2.01
CA GLU A 229 33.01 29.34 -2.18
C GLU A 229 33.27 29.69 -3.66
N ASP A 230 33.56 28.66 -4.48
CA ASP A 230 33.90 28.80 -5.90
C ASP A 230 32.70 29.11 -6.83
N ALA A 231 31.48 28.92 -6.35
CA ALA A 231 30.30 29.11 -7.18
C ALA A 231 30.10 30.60 -7.45
N THR A 232 29.69 30.91 -8.68
CA THR A 232 29.33 32.28 -9.09
C THR A 232 27.94 32.33 -9.72
N ILE A 233 27.37 33.54 -9.71
CA ILE A 233 26.06 33.83 -10.26
C ILE A 233 26.10 35.14 -11.04
N SER A 234 25.28 35.22 -12.07
CA SER A 234 24.92 36.48 -12.72
C SER A 234 23.43 36.52 -13.02
N LEU A 235 22.90 37.73 -13.18
CA LEU A 235 21.49 37.99 -13.41
C LEU A 235 21.31 38.77 -14.72
N GLY A 236 20.40 38.30 -15.57
CA GLY A 236 19.98 38.99 -16.80
C GLY A 236 18.48 39.27 -16.80
N SER A 237 18.06 40.41 -17.35
CA SER A 237 16.66 40.89 -17.41
C SER A 237 16.42 41.72 -18.68
N GLU A 238 15.21 41.69 -19.26
CA GLU A 238 14.81 42.56 -20.40
C GLU A 238 14.09 43.84 -19.97
N ALA A 239 13.75 44.01 -18.69
CA ALA A 239 12.79 45.00 -18.27
C ALA A 239 13.40 46.35 -17.82
N ASP A 240 12.66 47.42 -18.10
CA ASP A 240 12.88 48.77 -17.53
C ASP A 240 12.89 48.74 -15.99
N VAL A 241 12.07 47.88 -15.41
CA VAL A 241 12.04 47.53 -13.99
C VAL A 241 12.79 46.22 -13.80
N SER A 242 14.08 46.31 -13.45
CA SER A 242 14.95 45.13 -13.37
C SER A 242 14.99 44.52 -11.96
N PRO A 243 14.87 43.18 -11.83
CA PRO A 243 15.22 42.48 -10.61
C PRO A 243 16.67 42.75 -10.22
N VAL A 244 16.94 42.77 -8.92
CA VAL A 244 18.27 43.07 -8.37
C VAL A 244 18.81 41.84 -7.66
N LEU A 245 19.99 41.37 -8.10
CA LEU A 245 20.73 40.34 -7.39
C LEU A 245 21.39 40.95 -6.15
N GLU A 246 21.14 40.37 -4.98
CA GLU A 246 21.69 40.80 -3.71
C GLU A 246 22.34 39.62 -2.99
N THR A 247 23.43 39.92 -2.29
CA THR A 247 24.04 39.00 -1.32
C THR A 247 23.64 39.45 0.07
N ILE A 248 22.95 38.58 0.80
CA ILE A 248 22.37 38.88 2.10
C ILE A 248 23.08 38.04 3.17
N PRO A 249 23.42 38.60 4.33
CA PRO A 249 23.94 37.82 5.44
C PRO A 249 22.94 36.75 5.87
N PHE A 250 23.38 35.49 5.92
CA PHE A 250 22.60 34.40 6.48
C PHE A 250 23.02 34.16 7.94
N ALA A 251 22.06 34.24 8.85
CA ALA A 251 22.22 33.84 10.25
C ALA A 251 21.46 32.53 10.46
N ASN A 252 22.12 31.49 10.97
CA ASN A 252 21.49 30.20 11.23
C ASN A 252 20.78 30.18 12.60
N ASP A 253 19.66 29.46 12.68
CA ASP A 253 18.81 29.33 13.89
C ASP A 253 19.50 28.66 15.09
N SER A 254 20.71 28.12 14.92
CA SER A 254 21.47 27.49 16.01
C SER A 254 22.29 28.46 16.85
N GLY A 255 22.23 29.78 16.59
CA GLY A 255 23.02 30.80 17.32
C GLY A 255 24.54 30.58 17.23
N THR A 256 24.98 29.65 16.39
CA THR A 256 26.37 29.28 16.18
C THR A 256 26.68 29.62 14.74
N ALA A 257 27.13 30.85 14.53
CA ALA A 257 27.81 31.22 13.30
C ALA A 257 28.88 30.16 13.04
N HIS A 258 28.67 29.27 12.09
CA HIS A 258 29.79 28.62 11.43
C HIS A 258 30.43 29.73 10.60
N ALA A 259 31.26 30.50 11.28
CA ALA A 259 32.19 31.41 10.64
C ALA A 259 32.97 30.55 9.65
N SER A 260 32.74 30.80 8.36
CA SER A 260 33.81 30.56 7.40
C SER A 260 35.01 31.38 7.88
N ALA A 261 36.23 31.03 7.45
CA ALA A 261 37.42 31.79 7.79
C ALA A 261 37.35 33.28 7.36
N THR A 262 36.27 33.70 6.67
CA THR A 262 36.01 35.03 6.12
C THR A 262 34.69 35.70 6.56
N GLY A 263 33.78 35.06 7.31
CA GLY A 263 32.51 35.69 7.75
C GLY A 263 31.27 34.79 7.74
N SER A 264 30.10 35.36 8.03
CA SER A 264 28.78 34.71 7.97
C SER A 264 28.50 34.11 6.58
N ALA A 265 27.81 32.96 6.50
CA ALA A 265 27.38 32.39 5.23
C ALA A 265 26.59 33.43 4.40
N GLU A 266 26.82 33.46 3.10
CA GLU A 266 26.20 34.40 2.18
C GLU A 266 25.05 33.74 1.42
N MET A 267 23.87 34.37 1.46
CA MET A 267 22.68 33.97 0.71
C MET A 267 22.59 34.79 -0.57
N TRP A 268 22.47 34.13 -1.72
CA TRP A 268 22.05 34.82 -2.95
C TRP A 268 20.54 34.96 -2.99
N ALA A 269 20.08 36.17 -3.26
CA ALA A 269 18.66 36.48 -3.41
C ALA A 269 18.43 37.41 -4.59
N VAL A 270 17.26 37.31 -5.20
CA VAL A 270 16.79 38.28 -6.21
C VAL A 270 15.63 39.05 -5.61
N ARG A 271 15.78 40.38 -5.54
CA ARG A 271 14.68 41.29 -5.23
C ARG A 271 13.94 41.66 -6.50
N VAL A 272 12.68 41.27 -6.59
CA VAL A 272 11.79 41.60 -7.69
C VAL A 272 10.88 42.75 -7.23
N PRO A 273 11.04 43.96 -7.77
CA PRO A 273 10.16 45.08 -7.44
C PRO A 273 8.73 44.87 -7.97
N PRO A 274 7.73 45.59 -7.41
CA PRO A 274 6.38 45.63 -7.95
C PRO A 274 6.37 46.01 -9.43
N HIS A 275 5.47 45.42 -10.19
CA HIS A 275 5.33 45.65 -11.63
C HIS A 275 3.92 45.29 -12.11
N ASP A 276 3.43 46.06 -13.08
CA ASP A 276 2.07 45.92 -13.63
C ASP A 276 2.01 44.95 -14.84
N GLU A 277 3.15 44.67 -15.47
CA GLU A 277 3.27 43.80 -16.65
C GLU A 277 4.21 42.62 -16.36
N PRO A 278 3.95 41.42 -16.91
CA PRO A 278 4.78 40.24 -16.63
C PRO A 278 6.27 40.48 -16.84
N LEU A 279 7.07 40.05 -15.86
CA LEU A 279 8.50 40.26 -15.82
C LEU A 279 9.26 38.97 -16.15
N GLN A 280 10.24 39.06 -17.05
CA GLN A 280 11.13 37.94 -17.40
C GLN A 280 12.58 38.23 -16.99
N PHE A 281 13.21 37.26 -16.33
CA PHE A 281 14.62 37.34 -15.97
C PHE A 281 15.24 35.94 -15.83
N GLY A 282 16.57 35.87 -15.85
CA GLY A 282 17.32 34.64 -15.70
C GLY A 282 18.49 34.79 -14.72
N ALA A 283 18.68 33.79 -13.87
CA ALA A 283 19.86 33.62 -13.04
C ALA A 283 20.75 32.52 -13.65
N ALA A 284 21.98 32.85 -14.01
CA ALA A 284 22.98 31.91 -14.50
C ALA A 284 23.95 31.57 -13.37
N LEU A 285 24.12 30.28 -13.08
CA LEU A 285 24.90 29.76 -11.97
C LEU A 285 25.97 28.78 -12.49
N THR A 286 27.19 28.91 -11.99
CA THR A 286 28.27 27.95 -12.26
C THR A 286 28.91 27.45 -10.96
N GLU A 287 29.33 26.18 -10.95
CA GLU A 287 29.99 25.57 -9.79
C GLU A 287 31.42 26.08 -9.55
N SER A 288 32.01 26.70 -10.58
CA SER A 288 33.33 27.34 -10.61
C SER A 288 33.43 28.30 -11.80
N GLY A 289 34.44 29.17 -11.81
CA GLY A 289 34.63 30.16 -12.87
C GLY A 289 33.61 31.30 -12.81
N SER A 290 33.50 32.08 -13.90
CA SER A 290 32.61 33.25 -13.95
C SER A 290 31.33 32.95 -14.72
N ALA A 291 30.19 33.03 -14.03
CA ALA A 291 28.87 32.96 -14.63
C ALA A 291 28.67 34.13 -15.61
N GLN A 292 28.35 33.80 -16.86
CA GLN A 292 28.04 34.80 -17.88
C GLN A 292 26.59 35.26 -17.72
N THR A 293 26.35 36.56 -17.90
CA THR A 293 25.00 37.12 -17.85
C THR A 293 24.12 36.43 -18.89
N PRO A 294 23.04 35.74 -18.47
CA PRO A 294 22.22 35.01 -19.41
C PRO A 294 21.50 35.99 -20.30
N ALA A 295 21.54 35.74 -21.61
CA ALA A 295 20.64 36.42 -22.53
C ALA A 295 19.21 36.10 -22.10
N PRO A 296 18.32 37.11 -22.04
CA PRO A 296 16.93 36.83 -21.75
C PRO A 296 16.31 35.95 -22.85
N ARG A 297 15.45 35.03 -22.43
CA ARG A 297 14.73 34.10 -23.33
C ARG A 297 13.40 33.78 -22.69
N ALA A 298 12.38 33.67 -23.55
CA ALA A 298 11.07 33.23 -23.16
C ALA A 298 11.09 31.83 -22.54
N ILE A 299 10.15 31.58 -21.63
CA ILE A 299 9.88 30.24 -21.12
C ILE A 299 9.41 29.34 -22.28
N PRO A 300 10.02 28.16 -22.47
CA PRO A 300 9.66 27.28 -23.58
C PRO A 300 8.20 26.83 -23.49
N THR A 301 7.62 26.64 -24.67
CA THR A 301 6.27 26.09 -24.86
C THR A 301 6.26 24.94 -25.87
N ASP A 302 7.42 24.62 -26.44
CA ASP A 302 7.59 23.51 -27.36
C ASP A 302 7.25 22.20 -26.66
N MET A 303 6.30 21.45 -27.22
CA MET A 303 5.87 20.18 -26.66
C MET A 303 6.98 19.13 -26.73
N PRO A 304 7.04 18.21 -25.73
CA PRO A 304 7.96 17.09 -25.77
C PRO A 304 7.64 16.15 -26.96
N THR A 305 8.64 15.36 -27.35
CA THR A 305 8.43 14.23 -28.27
C THR A 305 7.99 13.01 -27.47
N PRO A 306 7.07 12.17 -27.97
CA PRO A 306 6.69 10.93 -27.32
C PRO A 306 7.91 10.04 -27.03
N ARG A 307 8.06 9.60 -25.77
CA ARG A 307 9.14 8.71 -25.32
C ARG A 307 8.78 7.24 -25.42
N TRP A 308 7.48 6.93 -25.32
CA TRP A 308 6.93 5.59 -25.22
C TRP A 308 5.84 5.34 -26.28
N PRO A 309 6.15 5.50 -27.59
CA PRO A 309 5.17 5.27 -28.66
C PRO A 309 4.77 3.80 -28.83
N GLN A 310 5.50 2.86 -28.21
CA GLN A 310 5.28 1.42 -28.38
C GLN A 310 4.09 0.91 -27.57
N GLU A 311 3.28 0.07 -28.21
CA GLU A 311 2.32 -0.79 -27.53
C GLU A 311 2.94 -2.17 -27.26
N ILE A 312 2.76 -2.67 -26.03
CA ILE A 312 3.22 -4.00 -25.63
C ILE A 312 2.02 -4.90 -25.42
N THR A 313 2.07 -6.13 -25.92
CA THR A 313 0.97 -7.09 -25.75
C THR A 313 1.31 -8.14 -24.71
N SER A 314 0.33 -8.55 -23.91
CA SER A 314 0.44 -9.70 -23.02
C SER A 314 -0.80 -10.59 -23.10
N LYS A 315 -0.68 -11.82 -22.61
CA LYS A 315 -1.74 -12.83 -22.69
C LYS A 315 -2.69 -12.73 -21.48
N ILE A 316 -3.98 -12.91 -21.74
CA ILE A 316 -5.02 -13.15 -20.73
C ILE A 316 -5.32 -14.66 -20.72
N THR A 317 -5.05 -15.32 -19.60
CA THR A 317 -5.30 -16.75 -19.40
C THR A 317 -6.54 -16.94 -18.54
N ARG A 318 -7.63 -17.43 -19.17
CA ARG A 318 -8.87 -17.70 -18.45
C ARG A 318 -8.76 -18.97 -17.61
N SER A 319 -9.28 -18.94 -16.39
CA SER A 319 -9.39 -20.15 -15.56
C SER A 319 -10.41 -21.13 -16.14
N THR A 320 -10.05 -22.42 -16.08
CA THR A 320 -10.88 -23.56 -16.48
C THR A 320 -11.68 -24.16 -15.32
N ALA A 321 -11.56 -23.59 -14.11
CA ALA A 321 -12.36 -24.00 -12.96
C ALA A 321 -13.86 -23.79 -13.21
N LYS A 322 -14.69 -24.58 -12.53
CA LYS A 322 -16.15 -24.60 -12.70
C LYS A 322 -16.91 -23.86 -11.61
N ASP A 323 -16.20 -23.31 -10.62
CA ASP A 323 -16.77 -22.56 -9.52
C ASP A 323 -17.53 -21.33 -10.02
N ALA A 324 -18.46 -20.81 -9.22
CA ALA A 324 -19.20 -19.59 -9.52
C ALA A 324 -18.27 -18.41 -9.81
N TYR A 325 -17.19 -18.28 -9.03
CA TYR A 325 -16.23 -17.19 -9.12
C TYR A 325 -14.83 -17.75 -9.35
N VAL A 326 -14.27 -17.45 -10.52
CA VAL A 326 -12.94 -17.90 -10.93
C VAL A 326 -12.01 -16.73 -11.16
N VAL A 327 -10.71 -16.92 -10.98
CA VAL A 327 -9.70 -15.88 -11.23
C VAL A 327 -9.00 -16.16 -12.55
N ASP A 328 -9.17 -15.28 -13.52
CA ASP A 328 -8.36 -15.26 -14.75
C ASP A 328 -7.04 -14.51 -14.48
N ASP A 329 -5.94 -14.98 -15.08
CA ASP A 329 -4.63 -14.34 -15.00
C ASP A 329 -4.39 -13.40 -16.19
N ILE A 330 -3.94 -12.18 -15.93
CA ILE A 330 -3.55 -11.21 -16.94
C ILE A 330 -2.05 -10.99 -16.79
N ALA A 331 -1.28 -11.48 -17.77
CA ALA A 331 0.17 -11.39 -17.72
C ALA A 331 0.64 -9.93 -17.70
N LEU A 332 1.59 -9.61 -16.82
CA LEU A 332 2.21 -8.29 -16.77
C LEU A 332 3.20 -8.12 -17.95
N PRO A 333 3.38 -6.90 -18.51
CA PRO A 333 4.28 -6.66 -19.63
C PRO A 333 5.75 -6.56 -19.16
N LEU A 334 6.26 -7.64 -18.57
CA LEU A 334 7.60 -7.72 -17.99
C LEU A 334 8.71 -7.71 -19.04
N ASP A 335 8.44 -8.18 -20.25
CA ASP A 335 9.32 -8.01 -21.40
C ASP A 335 8.92 -6.73 -22.15
N ASN A 336 9.48 -5.60 -21.71
CA ASN A 336 9.22 -4.29 -22.32
C ASN A 336 10.52 -3.59 -22.75
N PRO A 337 10.49 -2.72 -23.79
CA PRO A 337 11.68 -2.06 -24.34
C PRO A 337 12.47 -1.22 -23.34
N TRP A 338 11.79 -0.73 -22.30
CA TRP A 338 12.37 0.14 -21.27
C TRP A 338 13.00 -0.65 -20.12
N ARG A 339 12.86 -1.99 -20.12
CA ARG A 339 13.30 -2.88 -19.03
C ARG A 339 12.83 -2.38 -17.67
N ARG A 340 11.58 -1.91 -17.60
CA ARG A 340 10.92 -1.48 -16.36
C ARG A 340 10.26 -2.67 -15.69
N ASN A 341 10.45 -2.78 -14.38
CA ASN A 341 9.62 -3.69 -13.59
C ASN A 341 8.19 -3.14 -13.51
N VAL A 342 7.17 -4.00 -13.52
CA VAL A 342 5.76 -3.59 -13.51
C VAL A 342 5.07 -4.16 -12.29
N ARG A 343 5.14 -3.41 -11.17
CA ARG A 343 4.56 -3.80 -9.89
C ARG A 343 3.30 -2.96 -9.60
N LEU A 344 2.17 -3.38 -10.15
CA LEU A 344 0.91 -2.62 -10.06
C LEU A 344 0.35 -2.61 -8.64
N GLY A 345 0.12 -1.41 -8.09
CA GLY A 345 -0.53 -1.21 -6.79
C GLY A 345 -2.05 -1.14 -6.88
N ASP A 346 -2.60 -0.67 -8.01
CA ASP A 346 -4.03 -0.50 -8.25
C ASP A 346 -4.37 -0.53 -9.75
N ILE A 347 -5.64 -0.79 -10.05
CA ILE A 347 -6.23 -0.69 -11.39
C ILE A 347 -7.62 -0.05 -11.30
N GLN A 348 -7.86 0.99 -12.09
CA GLN A 348 -9.17 1.62 -12.26
C GLN A 348 -9.53 1.71 -13.74
N PHE A 349 -10.74 2.14 -14.08
CA PHE A 349 -11.25 2.07 -15.45
C PHE A 349 -11.81 3.39 -15.94
N LEU A 350 -11.51 3.69 -17.21
CA LEU A 350 -12.24 4.68 -18.00
C LEU A 350 -13.63 4.14 -18.37
N ARG A 351 -14.52 5.02 -18.85
CA ARG A 351 -15.91 4.65 -19.20
C ARG A 351 -16.01 3.55 -20.26
N ASP A 352 -15.05 3.47 -21.18
CA ASP A 352 -14.98 2.47 -22.24
C ASP A 352 -14.46 1.10 -21.77
N GLY A 353 -14.03 0.99 -20.51
CA GLY A 353 -13.45 -0.22 -19.94
C GLY A 353 -11.94 -0.37 -20.16
N THR A 354 -11.26 0.65 -20.69
CA THR A 354 -9.80 0.74 -20.68
C THR A 354 -9.31 0.81 -19.24
N GLY A 355 -8.39 -0.09 -18.88
CA GLY A 355 -7.76 -0.11 -17.57
C GLY A 355 -6.66 0.96 -17.47
N VAL A 356 -6.53 1.57 -16.30
CA VAL A 356 -5.42 2.44 -15.93
C VAL A 356 -4.78 1.84 -14.69
N GLY A 357 -3.50 1.47 -14.78
CA GLY A 357 -2.73 0.86 -13.70
C GLY A 357 -1.59 1.76 -13.24
N VAL A 358 -1.33 1.80 -11.92
CA VAL A 358 -0.20 2.53 -11.34
C VAL A 358 0.77 1.57 -10.68
N THR A 359 2.08 1.79 -10.84
CA THR A 359 3.12 0.97 -10.21
C THR A 359 3.73 1.66 -9.00
N LEU A 360 4.18 0.88 -8.01
CA LEU A 360 5.02 1.40 -6.90
C LEU A 360 6.29 2.10 -7.41
N ASP A 361 6.74 1.71 -8.60
CA ASP A 361 7.94 2.23 -9.27
C ASP A 361 7.77 3.66 -9.82
N GLY A 362 6.55 4.20 -9.80
CA GLY A 362 6.25 5.57 -10.19
C GLY A 362 5.64 5.71 -11.59
N ASP A 363 5.21 4.61 -12.21
CA ASP A 363 4.70 4.55 -13.58
C ASP A 363 3.17 4.45 -13.65
N VAL A 364 2.59 4.99 -14.72
CA VAL A 364 1.17 4.80 -15.07
C VAL A 364 1.05 4.17 -16.45
N TRP A 365 0.18 3.18 -16.57
CA TRP A 365 -0.05 2.38 -17.78
C TRP A 365 -1.53 2.36 -18.16
N PHE A 366 -1.82 2.52 -19.44
CA PHE A 366 -3.12 2.26 -20.03
C PHE A 366 -3.15 0.82 -20.57
N ILE A 367 -4.26 0.12 -20.34
CA ILE A 367 -4.42 -1.32 -20.58
C ILE A 367 -5.72 -1.55 -21.36
N HIS A 368 -5.59 -1.72 -22.66
CA HIS A 368 -6.72 -1.98 -23.57
C HIS A 368 -6.94 -3.50 -23.73
N GLY A 369 -8.13 -3.88 -24.22
CA GLY A 369 -8.46 -5.26 -24.56
C GLY A 369 -8.83 -6.17 -23.37
N LEU A 370 -8.86 -5.67 -22.14
CA LEU A 370 -9.14 -6.48 -20.94
C LEU A 370 -10.47 -7.25 -21.01
N HIS A 371 -11.50 -6.63 -21.59
CA HIS A 371 -12.84 -7.21 -21.74
C HIS A 371 -13.06 -7.91 -23.10
N GLU A 372 -12.07 -7.86 -24.00
CA GLU A 372 -12.15 -8.48 -25.33
C GLU A 372 -12.02 -10.01 -25.25
N ARG A 373 -12.49 -10.69 -26.31
CA ARG A 373 -12.50 -12.17 -26.38
C ARG A 373 -11.25 -12.78 -27.00
N ASP A 374 -10.37 -11.97 -27.58
CA ASP A 374 -9.13 -12.42 -28.21
C ASP A 374 -8.07 -12.89 -27.19
N GLY A 375 -8.25 -12.55 -25.92
CA GLY A 375 -7.38 -12.95 -24.82
C GLY A 375 -6.06 -12.18 -24.79
N VAL A 376 -6.05 -10.94 -25.29
CA VAL A 376 -4.85 -10.10 -25.37
C VAL A 376 -5.06 -8.79 -24.60
N ALA A 377 -4.15 -8.47 -23.69
CA ALA A 377 -4.05 -7.16 -23.06
C ALA A 377 -2.99 -6.31 -23.80
N ARG A 378 -3.32 -5.05 -24.08
CA ARG A 378 -2.48 -4.11 -24.83
C ARG A 378 -2.09 -2.94 -23.93
N TRP A 379 -0.79 -2.80 -23.69
CA TRP A 379 -0.23 -1.92 -22.68
C TRP A 379 0.47 -0.75 -23.36
N ARG A 380 0.14 0.46 -22.90
CA ARG A 380 0.85 1.69 -23.27
C ARG A 380 1.23 2.45 -22.02
N ARG A 381 2.50 2.87 -21.94
CA ARG A 381 3.00 3.68 -20.83
C ARG A 381 2.54 5.13 -21.01
N PHE A 382 2.09 5.75 -19.92
CA PHE A 382 1.47 7.08 -19.95
C PHE A 382 2.25 8.12 -19.15
N ALA A 383 2.79 7.75 -17.99
CA ALA A 383 3.57 8.66 -17.13
C ALA A 383 4.65 7.90 -16.35
N SER A 384 5.63 8.64 -15.83
CA SER A 384 6.70 8.19 -14.92
C SER A 384 7.02 9.29 -13.89
N GLY A 385 7.91 9.00 -12.93
CA GLY A 385 8.49 9.98 -12.01
C GLY A 385 7.68 10.24 -10.74
N LEU A 386 6.66 9.44 -10.44
CA LEU A 386 5.84 9.58 -9.24
C LEU A 386 6.51 8.97 -7.99
N HIS A 387 6.15 9.47 -6.81
CA HIS A 387 6.79 9.14 -5.53
C HIS A 387 6.12 7.97 -4.81
N GLU A 388 6.49 6.75 -5.18
CA GLU A 388 5.98 5.52 -4.54
C GLU A 388 4.43 5.46 -4.47
N PRO A 389 3.70 5.72 -5.56
CA PRO A 389 2.25 5.68 -5.54
C PRO A 389 1.75 4.25 -5.32
N LEU A 390 0.61 4.11 -4.65
CA LEU A 390 -0.05 2.83 -4.44
C LEU A 390 -1.42 2.74 -5.08
N THR A 391 -2.09 3.87 -5.29
CA THR A 391 -3.48 3.91 -5.79
C THR A 391 -3.74 5.09 -6.71
N LEU A 392 -4.77 4.93 -7.54
CA LEU A 392 -5.27 5.98 -8.43
C LEU A 392 -6.80 5.99 -8.42
N ALA A 393 -7.39 7.07 -8.93
CA ALA A 393 -8.83 7.21 -9.12
C ALA A 393 -9.12 7.86 -10.47
N ILE A 394 -10.26 7.49 -11.07
CA ILE A 394 -10.78 8.13 -12.28
C ILE A 394 -11.95 9.04 -11.89
N ARG A 395 -11.90 10.30 -12.32
CA ARG A 395 -13.00 11.26 -12.19
C ARG A 395 -13.16 11.96 -13.53
N ASP A 396 -14.32 11.83 -14.16
CA ASP A 396 -14.62 12.41 -15.47
C ASP A 396 -13.61 12.00 -16.56
N ASP A 397 -13.25 10.71 -16.61
CA ASP A 397 -12.22 10.13 -17.49
C ASP A 397 -10.82 10.77 -17.33
N GLN A 398 -10.57 11.49 -16.23
CA GLN A 398 -9.25 12.03 -15.88
C GLN A 398 -8.57 11.16 -14.82
N VAL A 399 -7.25 11.03 -14.96
CA VAL A 399 -6.40 10.18 -14.10
C VAL A 399 -5.88 10.99 -12.92
N TYR A 400 -6.24 10.55 -11.71
CA TYR A 400 -5.73 11.09 -10.45
C TYR A 400 -4.89 10.04 -9.72
N VAL A 401 -3.65 10.35 -9.38
CA VAL A 401 -2.74 9.40 -8.70
C VAL A 401 -2.36 9.94 -7.34
N PHE A 402 -2.41 9.10 -6.31
CA PHE A 402 -1.98 9.46 -4.96
C PHE A 402 -0.60 8.88 -4.67
N ASP A 403 0.35 9.77 -4.41
CA ASP A 403 1.73 9.45 -4.05
C ASP A 403 2.15 10.25 -2.79
N ARG A 404 3.43 10.15 -2.39
CA ARG A 404 3.92 10.88 -1.21
C ARG A 404 4.04 12.39 -1.42
N ASN A 405 4.01 12.88 -2.66
CA ASN A 405 3.96 14.32 -2.97
C ASN A 405 2.54 14.89 -3.00
N GLY A 406 1.49 14.07 -3.07
CA GLY A 406 0.10 14.48 -3.02
C GLY A 406 -0.78 13.76 -4.03
N ILE A 407 -1.86 14.41 -4.44
CA ILE A 407 -2.74 13.93 -5.51
C ILE A 407 -2.35 14.65 -6.79
N TRP A 408 -1.84 13.90 -7.76
CA TRP A 408 -1.52 14.38 -9.10
C TRP A 408 -2.69 14.16 -10.05
N ARG A 409 -3.04 15.15 -10.86
CA ARG A 409 -3.83 14.97 -12.07
C ARG A 409 -2.88 14.90 -13.27
N LEU A 410 -2.88 13.77 -13.95
CA LEU A 410 -2.02 13.53 -15.11
C LEU A 410 -2.79 13.84 -16.39
N ARG A 411 -2.20 14.65 -17.27
CA ARG A 411 -2.88 15.12 -18.48
C ARG A 411 -1.98 15.02 -19.69
N ASP A 412 -2.54 14.44 -20.74
CA ASP A 412 -2.09 14.57 -22.11
C ASP A 412 -2.85 15.75 -22.73
N THR A 413 -2.12 16.79 -23.12
CA THR A 413 -2.67 18.01 -23.71
C THR A 413 -2.36 18.17 -25.20
N ASN A 414 -1.48 17.33 -25.75
CA ASN A 414 -1.16 17.28 -27.19
C ASN A 414 -1.79 16.07 -27.92
N GLY A 415 -2.40 15.14 -27.21
CA GLY A 415 -3.05 13.94 -27.74
C GLY A 415 -2.07 12.88 -28.22
N ASP A 416 -0.83 12.89 -27.74
CA ASP A 416 0.20 11.96 -28.19
C ASP A 416 0.21 10.61 -27.44
N GLY A 417 -0.59 10.49 -26.37
CA GLY A 417 -0.71 9.30 -25.53
C GLY A 417 0.23 9.29 -24.32
N GLU A 418 0.89 10.40 -23.99
CA GLU A 418 1.73 10.58 -22.80
C GLU A 418 1.33 11.82 -21.98
N ALA A 419 1.52 11.77 -20.66
CA ALA A 419 1.22 12.90 -19.80
C ALA A 419 2.30 14.00 -19.91
N ASP A 420 2.00 15.10 -20.60
CA ASP A 420 2.87 16.28 -20.63
C ASP A 420 2.64 17.25 -19.46
N VAL A 421 1.51 17.16 -18.74
CA VAL A 421 1.26 17.93 -17.50
C VAL A 421 1.03 17.01 -16.32
N HIS A 422 1.84 17.21 -15.27
CA HIS A 422 1.62 16.66 -13.93
C HIS A 422 1.13 17.79 -13.03
N GLU A 423 -0.18 17.91 -12.87
CA GLU A 423 -0.79 18.94 -12.04
C GLU A 423 -0.92 18.44 -10.60
N LEU A 424 -0.33 19.13 -9.62
CA LEU A 424 -0.49 18.82 -8.21
C LEU A 424 -1.87 19.30 -7.73
N PHE A 425 -2.89 18.51 -8.06
CA PHE A 425 -4.29 18.80 -7.77
C PHE A 425 -4.49 19.08 -6.27
N SER A 426 -3.86 18.30 -5.38
CA SER A 426 -3.90 18.57 -3.95
C SER A 426 -2.67 18.11 -3.19
N ASN A 427 -2.12 19.00 -2.38
CA ASN A 427 -1.22 18.72 -1.27
C ASN A 427 -1.74 19.35 0.04
N ALA A 428 -3.05 19.54 0.20
CA ALA A 428 -3.68 20.24 1.34
C ALA A 428 -3.51 19.55 2.72
N PHE A 429 -2.60 18.59 2.83
CA PHE A 429 -2.31 17.78 4.01
C PHE A 429 -0.78 17.62 4.14
N ALA A 430 -0.29 17.58 5.38
CA ALA A 430 1.11 17.29 5.71
C ALA A 430 1.59 15.91 5.20
N GLN A 431 2.89 15.74 4.96
CA GLN A 431 3.58 14.46 4.74
C GLN A 431 4.97 14.53 5.37
N THR A 432 5.33 13.51 6.14
CA THR A 432 6.66 13.34 6.74
C THR A 432 7.61 12.58 5.80
N ALA A 433 8.90 12.63 6.11
CA ALA A 433 9.91 11.84 5.43
C ALA A 433 9.91 10.35 5.84
N ASP A 434 9.06 9.93 6.78
CA ASP A 434 9.03 8.54 7.26
C ASP A 434 8.64 7.59 6.12
N MET A 435 9.48 6.58 5.86
CA MET A 435 9.30 5.61 4.78
C MET A 435 8.09 4.67 4.98
N ARG A 436 7.43 4.73 6.14
CA ARG A 436 6.22 3.96 6.43
C ARG A 436 4.94 4.80 6.49
N GLU A 437 5.01 6.09 6.18
CA GLU A 437 3.83 6.91 5.94
C GLU A 437 3.38 6.76 4.48
N PHE A 438 2.84 5.60 4.17
CA PHE A 438 2.40 5.24 2.82
C PHE A 438 1.17 6.05 2.35
N PRO A 439 1.08 6.37 1.05
CA PRO A 439 -0.14 6.86 0.41
C PRO A 439 -1.12 5.69 0.16
N ASN A 440 -1.59 5.04 1.23
CA ASN A 440 -2.24 3.72 1.20
C ASN A 440 -3.39 3.61 0.21
N THR A 441 -4.32 4.58 0.19
CA THR A 441 -5.49 4.49 -0.71
C THR A 441 -6.05 5.87 -1.05
N LEU A 442 -6.50 6.03 -2.30
CA LEU A 442 -7.32 7.11 -2.84
C LEU A 442 -8.62 6.55 -3.41
N ARG A 443 -9.78 7.10 -3.03
CA ARG A 443 -11.09 6.75 -3.59
C ARG A 443 -11.95 7.98 -3.85
N LEU A 444 -12.72 7.94 -4.93
CA LEU A 444 -13.71 8.97 -5.27
C LEU A 444 -14.91 8.89 -4.33
N ALA A 445 -15.46 10.04 -3.95
CA ALA A 445 -16.69 10.18 -3.19
C ALA A 445 -17.82 10.77 -4.06
N PRO A 446 -19.10 10.67 -3.64
CA PRO A 446 -20.24 11.02 -4.49
C PRO A 446 -20.25 12.47 -5.01
N GLY A 447 -19.73 13.44 -4.25
CA GLY A 447 -19.71 14.86 -4.63
C GLY A 447 -18.49 15.27 -5.43
N GLY A 448 -17.71 14.31 -5.94
CA GLY A 448 -16.45 14.57 -6.63
C GLY A 448 -15.27 14.83 -5.68
N GLU A 449 -15.46 14.73 -4.37
CA GLU A 449 -14.36 14.74 -3.41
C GLU A 449 -13.51 13.46 -3.53
N PHE A 450 -12.31 13.53 -2.99
CA PHE A 450 -11.51 12.33 -2.76
C PHE A 450 -11.46 12.00 -1.28
N VAL A 451 -11.34 10.72 -0.95
CA VAL A 451 -10.97 10.26 0.39
C VAL A 451 -9.62 9.56 0.28
N ILE A 452 -8.70 9.92 1.17
CA ILE A 452 -7.37 9.31 1.26
C ILE A 452 -7.12 8.69 2.62
N ALA A 453 -6.29 7.65 2.66
CA ALA A 453 -5.80 7.02 3.87
C ALA A 453 -4.26 7.06 3.91
N LYS A 454 -3.70 7.38 5.08
CA LYS A 454 -2.25 7.55 5.28
C LYS A 454 -1.71 6.66 6.38
N GLY A 455 -0.52 6.11 6.18
CA GLY A 455 0.18 5.27 7.17
C GLY A 455 0.55 5.99 8.46
N ASN A 456 0.72 5.24 9.56
CA ASN A 456 0.98 5.79 10.90
C ASN A 456 2.20 5.23 11.64
N GLN A 457 3.03 4.42 10.99
CA GLN A 457 4.25 3.97 11.64
C GLN A 457 5.23 5.14 11.75
N GLN A 458 5.23 5.76 12.92
CA GLN A 458 5.99 6.96 13.29
C GLN A 458 7.31 6.55 13.95
N ALA A 459 8.28 6.06 13.18
CA ALA A 459 9.53 5.57 13.77
C ALA A 459 10.45 6.71 14.24
N THR A 460 10.43 7.87 13.55
CA THR A 460 11.32 9.00 13.89
C THR A 460 10.62 10.12 14.66
N THR A 461 9.47 10.59 14.18
CA THR A 461 8.74 11.78 14.67
C THR A 461 7.23 11.58 14.56
N ILE A 462 6.46 12.42 15.25
CA ILE A 462 4.99 12.48 15.14
C ILE A 462 4.60 13.65 14.21
N GLY A 463 4.12 13.34 13.00
CA GLY A 463 3.59 14.33 12.06
C GLY A 463 2.09 14.61 12.24
N LYS A 464 1.58 15.64 11.54
CA LYS A 464 0.20 16.13 11.71
C LYS A 464 -0.88 15.13 11.28
N HIS A 465 -0.63 14.40 10.19
CA HIS A 465 -1.64 13.57 9.53
C HIS A 465 -1.20 12.11 9.33
N ASN A 466 -0.21 11.64 10.09
CA ASN A 466 0.11 10.22 10.14
C ASN A 466 -1.11 9.44 10.67
N GLY A 467 -1.46 8.32 10.05
CA GLY A 467 -2.58 7.47 10.51
C GLY A 467 -3.95 8.12 10.45
N HIS A 468 -4.16 9.02 9.50
CA HIS A 468 -5.43 9.68 9.27
C HIS A 468 -6.11 9.18 8.01
N VAL A 469 -7.45 9.17 8.06
CA VAL A 469 -8.30 9.14 6.87
C VAL A 469 -8.86 10.55 6.67
N LEU A 470 -8.62 11.12 5.49
CA LEU A 470 -8.93 12.51 5.16
C LEU A 470 -9.88 12.58 3.96
N ARG A 471 -10.81 13.53 3.98
CA ARG A 471 -11.60 13.95 2.81
C ARG A 471 -10.97 15.19 2.20
N ILE A 472 -10.63 15.12 0.92
CA ILE A 472 -10.12 16.22 0.11
C ILE A 472 -11.28 16.80 -0.69
N SER A 473 -11.54 18.10 -0.56
CA SER A 473 -12.62 18.78 -1.28
C SER A 473 -12.51 18.59 -2.80
N ALA A 474 -13.63 18.70 -3.51
CA ALA A 474 -13.70 18.48 -4.96
C ALA A 474 -12.77 19.41 -5.78
N ASP A 475 -12.42 20.59 -5.24
CA ASP A 475 -11.46 21.55 -5.78
C ASP A 475 -9.99 21.31 -5.36
N GLY A 476 -9.74 20.30 -4.51
CA GLY A 476 -8.42 19.93 -4.03
C GLY A 476 -7.86 20.82 -2.93
N ARG A 477 -8.60 21.85 -2.47
CA ARG A 477 -8.05 22.92 -1.63
C ARG A 477 -8.09 22.65 -0.13
N ARG A 478 -8.95 21.74 0.33
CA ARG A 478 -9.16 21.50 1.77
C ARG A 478 -9.10 20.02 2.11
N ALA A 479 -8.31 19.68 3.12
CA ALA A 479 -8.33 18.36 3.76
C ALA A 479 -9.15 18.42 5.07
N THR A 480 -10.08 17.48 5.25
CA THR A 480 -10.89 17.33 6.46
C THR A 480 -10.64 15.96 7.07
N VAL A 481 -10.30 15.90 8.36
CA VAL A 481 -10.13 14.62 9.07
C VAL A 481 -11.48 13.92 9.20
N LEU A 482 -11.57 12.67 8.75
CA LEU A 482 -12.72 11.79 8.98
C LEU A 482 -12.48 10.85 10.17
N GLY A 483 -11.22 10.43 10.38
CA GLY A 483 -10.81 9.56 11.49
C GLY A 483 -9.29 9.54 11.66
N TYR A 484 -8.82 9.17 12.84
CA TYR A 484 -7.39 9.15 13.19
C TYR A 484 -7.05 8.00 14.15
N GLY A 485 -5.75 7.72 14.35
CA GLY A 485 -5.34 6.61 15.22
C GLY A 485 -5.47 5.24 14.55
N PHE A 486 -5.26 5.19 13.24
CA PHE A 486 -5.04 3.95 12.50
C PHE A 486 -3.56 3.58 12.51
N ARG A 487 -3.18 2.34 12.21
CA ARG A 487 -1.78 1.90 12.08
C ARG A 487 -1.28 2.00 10.63
N GLN A 488 -1.93 1.30 9.71
CA GLN A 488 -1.75 1.34 8.26
C GLN A 488 -3.13 1.09 7.61
N PRO A 489 -3.99 2.13 7.55
CA PRO A 489 -5.36 1.98 7.08
C PRO A 489 -5.43 1.84 5.55
N ASN A 490 -6.33 1.01 5.06
CA ASN A 490 -6.78 0.95 3.66
C ASN A 490 -8.29 1.15 3.60
N ILE A 491 -8.79 1.91 2.63
CA ILE A 491 -10.19 2.34 2.62
C ILE A 491 -10.99 1.86 1.40
N GLY A 492 -12.31 1.78 1.58
CA GLY A 492 -13.31 1.75 0.52
C GLY A 492 -14.25 2.95 0.68
N VAL A 493 -14.87 3.40 -0.42
CA VAL A 493 -15.89 4.46 -0.38
C VAL A 493 -17.11 3.98 -1.12
N ASN A 494 -18.25 4.02 -0.46
CA ASN A 494 -19.53 3.83 -1.12
C ASN A 494 -19.82 5.11 -1.94
N VAL A 495 -19.60 5.03 -3.25
CA VAL A 495 -19.76 6.17 -4.17
C VAL A 495 -21.21 6.67 -4.32
N ARG A 496 -22.20 5.98 -3.73
CA ARG A 496 -23.61 6.41 -3.74
C ARG A 496 -24.01 7.11 -2.45
N THR A 497 -23.50 6.66 -1.30
CA THR A 497 -23.90 7.19 0.03
C THR A 497 -22.83 8.04 0.69
N GLY A 498 -21.57 7.93 0.25
CA GLY A 498 -20.42 8.60 0.87
C GLY A 498 -19.91 7.93 2.15
N VAL A 499 -20.46 6.76 2.52
CA VAL A 499 -19.94 5.94 3.63
C VAL A 499 -18.51 5.51 3.30
N VAL A 500 -17.60 5.76 4.24
CA VAL A 500 -16.20 5.35 4.15
C VAL A 500 -16.01 4.12 5.02
N THR A 501 -15.50 3.04 4.44
CA THR A 501 -15.04 1.87 5.19
C THR A 501 -13.53 1.90 5.30
N ALA A 502 -12.99 1.36 6.38
CA ALA A 502 -11.55 1.15 6.50
C ALA A 502 -11.27 -0.23 7.08
N SER A 503 -10.19 -0.83 6.61
CA SER A 503 -9.49 -1.86 7.36
C SER A 503 -8.16 -1.30 7.84
N ASP A 504 -7.51 -2.02 8.76
CA ASP A 504 -6.22 -1.61 9.30
C ASP A 504 -5.27 -2.81 9.42
N GLN A 505 -3.98 -2.59 9.20
CA GLN A 505 -3.00 -3.65 9.38
C GLN A 505 -2.79 -3.93 10.87
N GLN A 506 -3.02 -5.17 11.25
CA GLN A 506 -2.77 -5.75 12.56
C GLN A 506 -1.33 -5.53 13.07
N GLY A 507 -1.23 -5.46 14.39
CA GLY A 507 0.01 -5.21 15.12
C GLY A 507 -0.16 -4.14 16.18
N HIS A 508 0.55 -4.29 17.29
CA HIS A 508 0.40 -3.46 18.50
C HIS A 508 -1.08 -3.39 18.89
N TYR A 509 -1.56 -2.18 19.17
CA TYR A 509 -2.93 -1.87 19.56
C TYR A 509 -4.03 -2.28 18.56
N ILE A 510 -3.68 -2.80 17.39
CA ILE A 510 -4.60 -3.43 16.42
C ILE A 510 -4.48 -4.97 16.59
N PRO A 511 -5.37 -5.63 17.37
CA PRO A 511 -5.20 -7.04 17.77
C PRO A 511 -5.18 -8.03 16.61
N THR A 512 -6.04 -7.77 15.63
CA THR A 512 -6.19 -8.51 14.39
C THR A 512 -6.80 -7.57 13.35
N THR A 513 -7.01 -8.01 12.10
CA THR A 513 -7.52 -7.15 11.02
C THR A 513 -8.95 -6.67 11.35
N PRO A 514 -9.21 -5.37 11.54
CA PRO A 514 -10.58 -4.86 11.72
C PRO A 514 -11.21 -4.42 10.39
N LEU A 515 -12.54 -4.34 10.37
CA LEU A 515 -13.31 -3.53 9.42
C LEU A 515 -14.08 -2.45 10.17
N HIS A 516 -14.01 -1.20 9.73
CA HIS A 516 -14.60 -0.03 10.38
C HIS A 516 -15.48 0.77 9.41
N ILE A 517 -16.42 1.53 9.96
CA ILE A 517 -16.99 2.72 9.30
C ILE A 517 -16.22 3.93 9.80
N VAL A 518 -15.70 4.76 8.87
CA VAL A 518 -14.92 5.95 9.21
C VAL A 518 -15.77 7.21 9.18
N ARG A 519 -15.96 7.83 10.35
CA ARG A 519 -16.74 9.06 10.48
C ARG A 519 -16.39 9.87 11.72
N GLY A 520 -16.88 11.10 11.75
CA GLY A 520 -17.01 11.90 12.97
C GLY A 520 -15.70 12.25 13.67
N ARG A 521 -14.56 12.20 12.97
CA ARG A 521 -13.22 12.39 13.56
C ARG A 521 -12.96 11.40 14.72
N GLN A 522 -13.50 10.19 14.66
CA GLN A 522 -13.29 9.20 15.71
C GLN A 522 -11.83 8.70 15.76
N PHE A 523 -11.42 8.17 16.92
CA PHE A 523 -10.12 7.55 17.15
C PHE A 523 -10.22 6.02 17.02
N TYR A 524 -9.33 5.38 16.25
CA TYR A 524 -9.45 3.95 15.89
C TYR A 524 -8.51 3.01 16.66
N GLY A 525 -7.80 3.54 17.68
CA GLY A 525 -7.20 2.71 18.73
C GLY A 525 -5.68 2.54 18.65
N PHE A 526 -5.02 2.87 17.54
CA PHE A 526 -3.56 2.78 17.45
C PHE A 526 -2.85 3.93 18.15
N LEU A 527 -1.84 3.59 18.97
CA LEU A 527 -0.87 4.53 19.55
C LEU A 527 0.53 4.19 19.03
N SER A 528 1.32 5.20 18.71
CA SER A 528 2.74 5.00 18.39
C SER A 528 3.55 4.73 19.65
N ASP A 529 4.74 4.16 19.49
CA ASP A 529 5.69 3.92 20.58
C ASP A 529 6.25 5.21 21.21
N LYS A 530 6.05 6.36 20.55
CA LYS A 530 6.35 7.70 21.06
C LYS A 530 5.27 8.26 21.98
N GLN A 531 4.11 7.61 22.05
CA GLN A 531 3.01 8.01 22.92
C GLN A 531 3.03 7.19 24.22
N PRO A 532 2.47 7.73 25.33
CA PRO A 532 2.33 6.95 26.55
C PRO A 532 1.47 5.70 26.30
N ARG A 533 1.97 4.55 26.74
CA ARG A 533 1.31 3.26 26.47
C ARG A 533 -0.07 3.20 27.14
N GLU A 534 -1.05 2.73 26.37
CA GLU A 534 -2.44 2.55 26.82
C GLU A 534 -3.13 3.84 27.34
N VAL A 535 -2.60 5.03 27.05
CA VAL A 535 -3.24 6.32 27.32
C VAL A 535 -3.88 6.83 26.03
N TYR A 536 -5.15 6.50 25.83
CA TYR A 536 -5.87 6.84 24.61
C TYR A 536 -6.39 8.29 24.65
N PRO A 537 -6.27 9.06 23.55
CA PRO A 537 -6.70 10.46 23.50
C PRO A 537 -8.23 10.63 23.39
N ALA A 538 -8.95 9.57 23.03
CA ALA A 538 -10.40 9.54 22.89
C ALA A 538 -10.92 8.09 23.00
N PRO A 539 -12.24 7.89 23.18
CA PRO A 539 -12.85 6.57 23.10
C PRO A 539 -12.54 5.90 21.75
N ILE A 540 -12.20 4.62 21.81
CA ILE A 540 -11.88 3.82 20.62
C ILE A 540 -13.17 3.50 19.88
N ALA A 541 -13.20 3.80 18.58
CA ALA A 541 -14.28 3.37 17.70
C ALA A 541 -14.27 1.85 17.54
N GLU A 542 -15.42 1.24 17.75
CA GLU A 542 -15.62 -0.19 17.56
C GLU A 542 -15.61 -0.53 16.05
N PRO A 543 -14.97 -1.64 15.63
CA PRO A 543 -15.11 -2.15 14.27
C PRO A 543 -16.46 -2.80 14.05
N LEU A 544 -16.89 -2.89 12.80
CA LEU A 544 -18.03 -3.72 12.36
C LEU A 544 -17.77 -5.20 12.64
N THR A 545 -16.55 -5.64 12.38
CA THR A 545 -16.10 -7.02 12.64
C THR A 545 -14.58 -7.10 12.63
N TRP A 546 -14.08 -8.22 13.11
CA TRP A 546 -12.69 -8.64 13.02
C TRP A 546 -12.52 -9.77 12.01
N ILE A 547 -11.35 -9.81 11.36
CA ILE A 547 -10.88 -10.91 10.53
C ILE A 547 -9.68 -11.52 11.27
N PRO A 548 -9.78 -12.77 11.77
CA PRO A 548 -8.73 -13.34 12.59
C PRO A 548 -7.41 -13.55 11.84
N HIS A 549 -6.29 -13.43 12.57
CA HIS A 549 -4.93 -13.65 12.03
C HIS A 549 -4.79 -14.96 11.24
N ALA A 550 -5.36 -16.05 11.74
CA ALA A 550 -5.28 -17.36 11.09
C ALA A 550 -6.05 -17.42 9.76
N ALA A 551 -7.06 -16.57 9.56
CA ALA A 551 -7.80 -16.46 8.31
C ALA A 551 -7.07 -15.51 7.34
N ASN A 552 -6.82 -14.27 7.79
CA ASN A 552 -6.09 -13.29 7.00
C ASN A 552 -5.42 -12.26 7.91
N ALA A 553 -4.13 -12.45 8.14
CA ALA A 553 -3.28 -11.35 8.59
C ALA A 553 -3.17 -10.32 7.44
N SER A 554 -3.06 -9.03 7.75
CA SER A 554 -2.81 -7.95 6.78
C SER A 554 -3.99 -7.57 5.89
N ALA A 555 -4.62 -6.46 6.29
CA ALA A 555 -5.78 -5.91 5.64
C ALA A 555 -5.46 -4.98 4.45
N MET A 556 -6.12 -5.18 3.31
CA MET A 556 -6.04 -4.29 2.16
C MET A 556 -7.38 -3.59 1.89
N SER A 557 -7.57 -3.03 0.70
CA SER A 557 -8.74 -2.19 0.43
C SER A 557 -10.06 -2.98 0.37
N GLN A 558 -11.16 -2.24 0.27
CA GLN A 558 -12.49 -2.78 0.05
C GLN A 558 -13.07 -2.22 -1.23
N VAL A 559 -13.86 -3.03 -1.94
CA VAL A 559 -14.49 -2.67 -3.22
C VAL A 559 -15.99 -2.86 -3.11
N TRP A 560 -16.74 -1.80 -3.42
CA TRP A 560 -18.18 -1.87 -3.63
C TRP A 560 -18.45 -2.29 -5.07
N LEU A 561 -19.13 -3.42 -5.27
CA LEU A 561 -19.35 -4.03 -6.59
C LEU A 561 -20.53 -3.38 -7.34
N PHE A 562 -20.61 -2.05 -7.33
CA PHE A 562 -21.65 -1.31 -8.02
C PHE A 562 -21.51 -1.42 -9.53
N GLY A 563 -22.62 -1.72 -10.22
CA GLY A 563 -22.63 -1.90 -11.67
C GLY A 563 -21.93 -3.20 -12.13
N ALA A 564 -21.58 -4.07 -11.19
CA ALA A 564 -21.04 -5.39 -11.51
C ALA A 564 -22.08 -6.27 -12.21
N ARG A 565 -21.58 -7.24 -12.97
CA ARG A 565 -22.33 -8.32 -13.63
C ARG A 565 -21.80 -9.66 -13.14
N MET A 566 -21.80 -9.81 -11.81
CA MET A 566 -21.24 -10.91 -11.04
C MET A 566 -22.30 -11.73 -10.29
N GLY A 567 -23.56 -11.68 -10.75
CA GLY A 567 -24.66 -12.46 -10.20
C GLY A 567 -24.94 -12.10 -8.73
N PRO A 568 -24.98 -13.07 -7.79
CA PRO A 568 -25.23 -12.83 -6.37
C PRO A 568 -24.33 -11.80 -5.65
N LEU A 569 -23.18 -11.45 -6.24
CA LEU A 569 -22.27 -10.44 -5.71
C LEU A 569 -22.52 -9.02 -6.22
N ASN A 570 -23.48 -8.83 -7.13
CA ASN A 570 -23.81 -7.48 -7.58
C ASN A 570 -24.10 -6.59 -6.38
N GLU A 571 -23.52 -5.39 -6.37
CA GLU A 571 -23.71 -4.37 -5.34
C GLU A 571 -23.11 -4.72 -3.95
N ALA A 572 -22.48 -5.90 -3.80
CA ALA A 572 -21.89 -6.31 -2.53
C ALA A 572 -20.62 -5.51 -2.18
N LEU A 573 -20.28 -5.49 -0.89
CA LEU A 573 -18.97 -5.06 -0.41
C LEU A 573 -18.04 -6.27 -0.34
N VAL A 574 -16.84 -6.16 -0.91
CA VAL A 574 -15.79 -7.18 -0.83
C VAL A 574 -14.55 -6.59 -0.16
N HIS A 575 -13.95 -7.35 0.75
CA HIS A 575 -12.65 -7.04 1.35
C HIS A 575 -11.54 -7.87 0.70
N ILE A 576 -10.37 -7.24 0.52
CA ILE A 576 -9.19 -7.85 -0.06
C ILE A 576 -8.20 -8.24 1.06
N GLY A 577 -7.90 -9.53 1.16
CA GLY A 577 -6.90 -10.09 2.07
C GLY A 577 -5.55 -10.32 1.37
N PHE A 578 -4.46 -9.99 2.06
CA PHE A 578 -3.11 -10.00 1.49
C PHE A 578 -2.27 -11.23 1.86
N ASN A 579 -2.26 -11.61 3.15
CA ASN A 579 -1.31 -12.62 3.64
C ASN A 579 -1.61 -14.01 3.07
N ASN A 580 -2.87 -14.42 3.17
CA ASN A 580 -3.43 -15.53 2.43
C ASN A 580 -4.27 -14.92 1.30
N PRO A 581 -3.77 -14.81 0.05
CA PRO A 581 -4.47 -14.11 -1.01
C PRO A 581 -5.93 -14.57 -1.16
N GLU A 582 -6.87 -13.72 -0.72
CA GLU A 582 -8.27 -14.11 -0.52
C GLU A 582 -9.17 -12.89 -0.64
N LEU A 583 -10.37 -13.10 -1.18
CA LEU A 583 -11.45 -12.13 -1.09
C LEU A 583 -12.49 -12.60 -0.09
N PHE A 584 -13.03 -11.64 0.66
CA PHE A 584 -14.14 -11.87 1.58
C PHE A 584 -15.35 -11.07 1.14
N ARG A 585 -16.53 -11.71 1.07
CA ARG A 585 -17.79 -10.98 1.02
C ARG A 585 -18.07 -10.41 2.41
N VAL A 586 -18.43 -9.13 2.47
CA VAL A 586 -18.78 -8.41 3.69
C VAL A 586 -20.28 -8.16 3.71
N TYR A 587 -20.95 -8.62 4.75
CA TYR A 587 -22.37 -8.34 5.01
C TYR A 587 -22.41 -7.28 6.09
N VAL A 588 -22.70 -6.03 5.70
CA VAL A 588 -22.89 -4.94 6.66
C VAL A 588 -24.35 -4.97 7.08
N HIS A 589 -24.60 -5.13 8.38
CA HIS A 589 -25.94 -5.14 8.94
C HIS A 589 -26.25 -3.77 9.55
N ASP A 590 -27.10 -3.02 8.86
CA ASP A 590 -27.64 -1.73 9.31
C ASP A 590 -29.03 -1.97 9.91
N ASN A 591 -29.05 -2.42 11.16
CA ASN A 591 -30.22 -3.05 11.80
C ASN A 591 -31.07 -2.10 12.66
N ASP A 592 -31.06 -0.78 12.42
CA ASP A 592 -31.61 0.25 13.33
C ASP A 592 -30.97 0.25 14.75
N ASN A 593 -29.97 -0.61 14.99
CA ASN A 593 -29.22 -0.74 16.24
C ASN A 593 -28.35 0.48 16.50
N ALA A 594 -28.02 0.73 17.77
CA ALA A 594 -27.09 1.80 18.13
C ALA A 594 -25.67 1.57 17.58
N LYS A 595 -25.32 0.31 17.29
CA LYS A 595 -24.01 -0.13 16.81
C LYS A 595 -24.13 -0.95 15.51
N PRO A 596 -23.48 -0.53 14.41
CA PRO A 596 -23.43 -1.30 13.18
C PRO A 596 -22.46 -2.49 13.32
N GLU A 597 -22.77 -3.59 12.64
CA GLU A 597 -22.03 -4.86 12.70
C GLU A 597 -21.80 -5.41 11.30
N ALA A 598 -20.90 -6.39 11.18
CA ALA A 598 -20.75 -7.14 9.96
C ALA A 598 -20.40 -8.61 10.17
N ALA A 599 -20.69 -9.40 9.14
CA ALA A 599 -20.12 -10.72 8.94
C ALA A 599 -19.20 -10.72 7.71
N VAL A 600 -18.18 -11.58 7.72
CA VAL A 600 -17.35 -11.86 6.56
C VAL A 600 -17.31 -13.35 6.26
N VAL A 601 -17.34 -13.69 4.96
CA VAL A 601 -17.23 -15.06 4.47
C VAL A 601 -16.26 -15.08 3.30
N SER A 602 -15.45 -16.13 3.22
CA SER A 602 -14.57 -16.33 2.07
C SER A 602 -15.36 -16.38 0.77
N LEU A 603 -14.85 -15.68 -0.24
CA LEU A 603 -15.39 -15.71 -1.59
C LEU A 603 -14.50 -16.58 -2.49
N THR A 604 -13.19 -16.31 -2.51
CA THR A 604 -12.25 -17.07 -3.34
C THR A 604 -10.82 -16.87 -2.85
N ARG A 605 -10.01 -17.92 -2.97
CA ARG A 605 -8.58 -17.97 -2.63
C ARG A 605 -7.70 -18.30 -3.84
N ALA A 606 -8.26 -18.18 -5.05
CA ALA A 606 -7.62 -18.66 -6.28
C ALA A 606 -6.55 -17.70 -6.84
N PHE A 607 -5.84 -16.97 -5.97
CA PHE A 607 -4.79 -16.04 -6.35
C PHE A 607 -3.41 -16.64 -6.06
N ASP A 608 -2.49 -16.53 -7.01
CA ASP A 608 -1.08 -16.91 -6.86
C ASP A 608 -0.18 -15.70 -6.52
N PHE A 609 -0.72 -14.48 -6.60
CA PHE A 609 -0.10 -13.21 -6.22
C PHE A 609 -0.89 -12.54 -5.09
N PRO A 610 -0.29 -11.63 -4.30
CA PRO A 610 -1.02 -10.94 -3.23
C PRO A 610 -1.80 -9.72 -3.79
N PRO A 611 -3.14 -9.71 -3.75
CA PRO A 611 -3.93 -8.58 -4.22
C PRO A 611 -3.86 -7.40 -3.23
N LEU A 612 -3.92 -6.16 -3.74
CA LEU A 612 -3.90 -4.93 -2.94
C LEU A 612 -5.16 -4.09 -3.18
N ASN A 613 -5.42 -3.76 -4.45
CA ASN A 613 -6.51 -2.87 -4.85
C ASN A 613 -7.14 -3.34 -6.16
N GLY A 614 -8.34 -2.84 -6.43
CA GLY A 614 -9.07 -3.20 -7.63
C GLY A 614 -10.36 -2.41 -7.81
N SER A 615 -11.01 -2.66 -8.93
CA SER A 615 -12.24 -2.00 -9.32
C SER A 615 -13.05 -2.86 -10.29
N VAL A 616 -14.33 -2.53 -10.42
CA VAL A 616 -15.22 -3.17 -11.40
C VAL A 616 -15.01 -2.51 -12.76
N ASN A 617 -14.73 -3.29 -13.80
CA ASN A 617 -14.65 -2.76 -15.15
C ASN A 617 -16.06 -2.50 -15.70
N PRO A 618 -16.41 -1.27 -16.14
CA PRO A 618 -17.75 -0.96 -16.64
C PRO A 618 -18.12 -1.75 -17.92
N ALA A 619 -17.14 -2.12 -18.74
CA ALA A 619 -17.37 -2.78 -20.04
C ALA A 619 -17.79 -4.25 -19.92
N ASP A 620 -17.29 -5.00 -18.92
CA ASP A 620 -17.70 -6.41 -18.68
C ASP A 620 -18.40 -6.66 -17.34
N GLY A 621 -18.35 -5.69 -16.41
CA GLY A 621 -18.94 -5.77 -15.08
C GLY A 621 -18.20 -6.74 -14.14
N GLN A 622 -16.96 -7.13 -14.46
CA GLN A 622 -16.16 -8.03 -13.63
C GLN A 622 -15.19 -7.25 -12.73
N LEU A 623 -14.78 -7.87 -11.62
CA LEU A 623 -13.81 -7.28 -10.68
C LEU A 623 -12.39 -7.59 -11.13
N TYR A 624 -11.56 -6.56 -11.28
CA TYR A 624 -10.13 -6.67 -11.56
C TYR A 624 -9.33 -6.24 -10.35
N LEU A 625 -8.23 -6.96 -10.07
CA LEU A 625 -7.39 -6.77 -8.91
C LEU A 625 -5.93 -6.75 -9.32
N ALA A 626 -5.22 -5.72 -8.90
CA ALA A 626 -3.78 -5.61 -8.99
C ALA A 626 -3.14 -5.80 -7.62
N GLY A 627 -1.92 -6.29 -7.61
CA GLY A 627 -1.14 -6.30 -6.38
C GLY A 627 0.25 -6.88 -6.55
N PHE A 628 1.06 -6.65 -5.53
CA PHE A 628 2.42 -7.13 -5.45
C PHE A 628 2.85 -7.34 -4.00
N GLN A 629 3.87 -8.15 -3.81
CA GLN A 629 4.48 -8.42 -2.54
C GLN A 629 5.39 -7.26 -2.17
N ILE A 630 5.01 -6.52 -1.14
CA ILE A 630 5.91 -5.60 -0.46
C ILE A 630 6.81 -6.43 0.45
N LEU A 631 8.12 -6.41 0.19
CA LEU A 631 9.06 -7.24 0.94
C LEU A 631 9.09 -6.86 2.42
N GLY A 632 8.82 -7.86 3.25
CA GLY A 632 8.67 -7.71 4.69
C GLY A 632 7.23 -7.65 5.21
N TRP A 633 6.20 -7.84 4.38
CA TRP A 633 4.78 -7.86 4.80
C TRP A 633 4.19 -9.28 4.95
N GLY A 634 4.94 -10.32 4.58
CA GLY A 634 4.57 -11.74 4.77
C GLY A 634 3.35 -12.18 3.96
N THR A 635 3.52 -13.07 3.00
CA THR A 635 2.41 -13.67 2.22
C THR A 635 2.70 -15.14 1.90
N THR A 636 1.64 -15.89 1.65
CA THR A 636 1.66 -17.28 1.17
C THR A 636 1.70 -17.36 -0.37
N ALA A 637 1.49 -16.23 -1.06
CA ALA A 637 1.56 -16.13 -2.51
C ALA A 637 2.88 -16.68 -3.07
N THR A 638 2.83 -17.26 -4.27
CA THR A 638 4.00 -17.82 -4.95
C THR A 638 4.62 -16.84 -5.95
N ARG A 639 3.84 -15.84 -6.39
CA ARG A 639 4.25 -14.81 -7.35
C ARG A 639 4.31 -13.43 -6.69
N LEU A 640 5.37 -12.69 -7.01
CA LEU A 640 5.64 -11.37 -6.42
C LEU A 640 4.68 -10.28 -6.88
N ALA A 641 4.08 -10.36 -8.07
CA ALA A 641 3.16 -9.36 -8.58
C ALA A 641 2.21 -9.95 -9.62
N GLY A 642 0.99 -9.43 -9.68
CA GLY A 642 0.00 -9.88 -10.65
C GLY A 642 -1.14 -8.90 -10.89
N LEU A 643 -1.86 -9.20 -11.97
CA LEU A 643 -3.12 -8.60 -12.34
C LEU A 643 -4.10 -9.75 -12.63
N GLY A 644 -5.24 -9.75 -11.97
CA GLY A 644 -6.23 -10.82 -12.09
C GLY A 644 -7.63 -10.27 -12.32
N ARG A 645 -8.48 -11.08 -12.95
CA ARG A 645 -9.93 -10.81 -13.09
C ARG A 645 -10.73 -11.88 -12.39
N VAL A 646 -11.50 -11.48 -11.37
CA VAL A 646 -12.53 -12.34 -10.78
C VAL A 646 -13.74 -12.31 -11.69
N ARG A 647 -14.04 -13.45 -12.30
CA ARG A 647 -15.10 -13.60 -13.28
C ARG A 647 -16.20 -14.50 -12.75
N TYR A 648 -17.44 -14.04 -12.87
CA TYR A 648 -18.61 -14.87 -12.65
C TYR A 648 -18.84 -15.82 -13.83
N THR A 649 -18.99 -17.11 -13.56
CA THR A 649 -19.14 -18.15 -14.60
C THR A 649 -20.60 -18.41 -14.97
N GLY A 650 -21.54 -17.91 -14.17
CA GLY A 650 -22.96 -18.26 -14.25
C GLY A 650 -23.34 -19.48 -13.41
N ALA A 651 -22.38 -20.17 -12.78
CA ALA A 651 -22.68 -21.29 -11.89
C ALA A 651 -23.34 -20.82 -10.58
N PRO A 652 -24.11 -21.69 -9.90
CA PRO A 652 -24.68 -21.39 -8.58
C PRO A 652 -23.59 -21.07 -7.56
N SER A 653 -23.83 -20.04 -6.73
CA SER A 653 -22.93 -19.65 -5.64
C SER A 653 -23.21 -20.47 -4.39
N THR A 654 -22.15 -21.04 -3.80
CA THR A 654 -22.17 -21.65 -2.45
C THR A 654 -21.82 -20.66 -1.34
N VAL A 655 -21.38 -19.44 -1.70
CA VAL A 655 -21.23 -18.34 -0.75
C VAL A 655 -22.64 -17.89 -0.33
N PRO A 656 -22.94 -17.80 0.97
CA PRO A 656 -24.25 -17.36 1.43
C PRO A 656 -24.57 -15.95 0.91
N ARG A 657 -25.86 -15.63 0.82
CA ARG A 657 -26.34 -14.26 0.56
C ARG A 657 -26.38 -13.40 1.82
N ASP A 658 -26.42 -14.04 2.99
CA ASP A 658 -26.35 -13.37 4.30
C ASP A 658 -25.98 -14.33 5.44
N VAL A 659 -25.42 -13.79 6.52
CA VAL A 659 -25.11 -14.49 7.77
C VAL A 659 -25.53 -13.59 8.92
N VAL A 660 -26.54 -13.99 9.69
CA VAL A 660 -27.15 -13.10 10.68
C VAL A 660 -27.15 -13.74 12.08
N PRO A 661 -26.40 -13.20 13.04
CA PRO A 661 -26.50 -13.62 14.43
C PRO A 661 -27.84 -13.17 15.05
N THR A 662 -28.36 -14.00 15.94
CA THR A 662 -29.62 -13.79 16.69
C THR A 662 -29.45 -14.23 18.14
N ASP A 663 -30.43 -13.93 18.98
CA ASP A 663 -30.46 -14.32 20.40
C ASP A 663 -30.59 -15.84 20.64
N GLU A 664 -31.10 -16.59 19.66
CA GLU A 664 -31.25 -18.05 19.74
C GLU A 664 -30.28 -18.84 18.85
N GLY A 665 -29.46 -18.17 18.02
CA GLY A 665 -28.57 -18.85 17.08
C GLY A 665 -28.10 -18.00 15.91
N VAL A 666 -27.77 -18.65 14.80
CA VAL A 666 -27.27 -17.99 13.58
C VAL A 666 -28.11 -18.40 12.38
N LEU A 667 -28.61 -17.41 11.64
CA LEU A 667 -29.32 -17.60 10.38
C LEU A 667 -28.35 -17.51 9.20
N LEU A 668 -28.26 -18.57 8.42
CA LEU A 668 -27.51 -18.63 7.16
C LEU A 668 -28.49 -18.62 5.99
N ARG A 669 -28.31 -17.73 5.02
CA ARG A 669 -29.18 -17.62 3.84
C ARG A 669 -28.38 -17.91 2.58
N PHE A 670 -28.90 -18.73 1.68
CA PHE A 670 -28.23 -19.15 0.44
C PHE A 670 -29.07 -18.83 -0.80
N ASP A 671 -28.39 -18.74 -1.96
CA ASP A 671 -29.03 -18.60 -3.28
C ASP A 671 -29.26 -19.95 -3.97
N ALA A 672 -28.82 -21.05 -3.38
CA ALA A 672 -29.05 -22.41 -3.86
C ALA A 672 -29.82 -23.22 -2.80
N PRO A 673 -30.76 -24.09 -3.21
CA PRO A 673 -31.37 -25.04 -2.29
C PRO A 673 -30.31 -26.00 -1.73
N LEU A 674 -30.42 -26.30 -0.44
CA LEU A 674 -29.53 -27.20 0.27
C LEU A 674 -30.11 -28.62 0.31
N ASP A 675 -29.21 -29.59 0.45
CA ASP A 675 -29.57 -30.94 0.83
C ASP A 675 -30.14 -30.94 2.26
N ALA A 676 -31.28 -31.61 2.44
CA ALA A 676 -32.00 -31.56 3.69
C ALA A 676 -31.26 -32.25 4.84
N ASP A 677 -30.64 -33.42 4.56
CA ASP A 677 -30.02 -34.25 5.57
C ASP A 677 -28.78 -33.56 6.17
N THR A 678 -27.93 -32.99 5.33
CA THR A 678 -26.75 -32.24 5.78
C THR A 678 -27.13 -30.92 6.46
N ALA A 679 -28.16 -30.23 5.98
CA ALA A 679 -28.57 -28.92 6.51
C ALA A 679 -29.24 -28.98 7.90
N VAL A 680 -29.96 -30.06 8.22
CA VAL A 680 -30.61 -30.21 9.54
C VAL A 680 -29.74 -30.95 10.57
N ALA A 681 -28.58 -31.45 10.16
CA ALA A 681 -27.64 -32.12 11.05
C ALA A 681 -26.84 -31.07 11.87
N PRO A 682 -27.00 -30.98 13.20
CA PRO A 682 -26.27 -30.01 14.01
C PRO A 682 -24.75 -30.25 14.02
N ASP A 683 -24.30 -31.47 13.74
CA ASP A 683 -22.88 -31.82 13.59
C ASP A 683 -22.25 -31.32 12.29
N SER A 684 -23.05 -30.86 11.33
CA SER A 684 -22.57 -30.13 10.15
C SER A 684 -22.05 -28.74 10.50
N TYR A 685 -22.26 -28.27 11.74
CA TYR A 685 -21.94 -26.92 12.18
C TYR A 685 -21.01 -26.93 13.40
N SER A 686 -20.14 -25.92 13.49
CA SER A 686 -19.39 -25.65 14.72
C SER A 686 -19.33 -24.16 14.99
N VAL A 687 -19.51 -23.77 16.26
CA VAL A 687 -19.50 -22.37 16.68
C VAL A 687 -18.45 -22.17 17.75
N MET A 688 -17.64 -21.12 17.58
CA MET A 688 -16.59 -20.72 18.52
C MET A 688 -16.67 -19.22 18.79
N SER A 689 -16.37 -18.79 20.01
CA SER A 689 -16.31 -17.36 20.37
C SER A 689 -15.08 -17.03 21.21
N TRP A 690 -14.59 -15.80 21.11
CA TRP A 690 -13.46 -15.31 21.90
C TRP A 690 -13.36 -13.78 21.92
N HIS A 691 -12.50 -13.28 22.80
CA HIS A 691 -12.16 -11.88 22.98
C HIS A 691 -10.70 -11.59 22.60
N TYR A 692 -10.43 -10.32 22.34
CA TYR A 692 -9.10 -9.78 22.10
C TYR A 692 -8.75 -8.73 23.15
N VAL A 693 -7.46 -8.48 23.34
CA VAL A 693 -6.95 -7.39 24.17
C VAL A 693 -6.08 -6.45 23.32
N ARG A 694 -6.27 -5.14 23.47
CA ARG A 694 -5.41 -4.12 22.84
C ARG A 694 -4.24 -3.83 23.76
N THR A 695 -3.02 -4.02 23.26
CA THR A 695 -1.79 -3.75 24.00
C THR A 695 -0.72 -3.25 23.04
N HIS A 696 0.37 -2.69 23.56
CA HIS A 696 1.57 -2.42 22.75
C HIS A 696 2.23 -3.69 22.15
N ASN A 697 1.90 -4.91 22.62
CA ASN A 697 2.44 -6.13 22.03
C ASN A 697 1.88 -6.36 20.62
N TYR A 698 2.64 -7.02 19.76
CA TYR A 698 2.18 -7.31 18.41
C TYR A 698 1.07 -8.36 18.41
N GLY A 699 -0.15 -7.95 18.04
CA GLY A 699 -1.32 -8.83 18.00
C GLY A 699 -1.94 -9.05 19.38
N SER A 700 -2.76 -10.09 19.50
CA SER A 700 -3.44 -10.44 20.76
C SER A 700 -3.57 -11.95 20.88
N PRO A 701 -3.47 -12.52 22.10
CA PRO A 701 -4.00 -13.86 22.36
C PRO A 701 -5.51 -13.89 22.07
N GLN A 702 -6.05 -15.10 21.91
CA GLN A 702 -7.49 -15.33 21.96
C GLN A 702 -7.88 -15.68 23.40
N LEU A 703 -8.88 -14.98 23.93
CA LEU A 703 -9.33 -15.14 25.32
C LEU A 703 -10.77 -15.65 25.36
N LYS A 704 -11.04 -16.57 26.26
CA LYS A 704 -12.40 -17.00 26.60
C LYS A 704 -13.16 -15.88 27.31
N ALA A 705 -14.46 -16.06 27.50
CA ALA A 705 -15.31 -15.14 28.25
C ALA A 705 -14.83 -14.91 29.69
N ASP A 706 -14.13 -15.87 30.31
CA ASP A 706 -13.54 -15.74 31.65
C ASP A 706 -12.17 -15.03 31.68
N GLY A 707 -11.66 -14.62 30.52
CA GLY A 707 -10.37 -13.93 30.36
C GLY A 707 -9.15 -14.86 30.27
N THR A 708 -9.32 -16.19 30.36
CA THR A 708 -8.21 -17.14 30.19
C THR A 708 -7.90 -17.39 28.71
N PRO A 709 -6.66 -17.76 28.34
CA PRO A 709 -6.32 -18.10 26.96
C PRO A 709 -7.17 -19.25 26.40
N GLY A 710 -7.80 -19.02 25.25
CA GLY A 710 -8.59 -20.01 24.52
C GLY A 710 -9.78 -19.42 23.78
N MET A 711 -10.60 -20.33 23.24
CA MET A 711 -11.90 -20.03 22.66
C MET A 711 -12.98 -20.81 23.39
N ASP A 712 -14.18 -20.25 23.46
CA ASP A 712 -15.37 -20.93 23.96
C ASP A 712 -16.02 -21.71 22.82
N ARG A 713 -16.27 -23.01 23.04
CA ARG A 713 -17.01 -23.86 22.10
C ARG A 713 -18.50 -23.79 22.42
N LEU A 714 -19.27 -23.26 21.49
CA LEU A 714 -20.73 -23.23 21.58
C LEU A 714 -21.27 -24.37 20.72
N VAL A 715 -21.84 -25.40 21.37
CA VAL A 715 -22.34 -26.59 20.66
C VAL A 715 -23.72 -26.30 20.10
N PRO A 716 -23.92 -26.39 18.76
CA PRO A 716 -25.26 -26.29 18.19
C PRO A 716 -26.18 -27.37 18.75
N SER A 717 -27.34 -26.96 19.28
CA SER A 717 -28.36 -27.87 19.82
C SER A 717 -29.17 -28.52 18.70
N ALA A 718 -29.52 -27.73 17.68
CA ALA A 718 -30.30 -28.15 16.52
C ALA A 718 -29.97 -27.31 15.28
N ALA A 719 -30.36 -27.79 14.10
CA ALA A 719 -30.36 -27.01 12.86
C ALA A 719 -31.68 -27.23 12.11
N TYR A 720 -32.22 -26.16 11.54
CA TYR A 720 -33.52 -26.17 10.86
C TYR A 720 -33.37 -25.66 9.45
N LEU A 721 -33.99 -26.35 8.49
CA LEU A 721 -34.07 -25.92 7.10
C LEU A 721 -35.43 -25.27 6.83
N SER A 722 -35.40 -24.11 6.19
CA SER A 722 -36.59 -23.37 5.77
C SER A 722 -37.36 -24.11 4.66
N LYS A 723 -38.63 -23.75 4.47
CA LYS A 723 -39.53 -24.45 3.53
C LYS A 723 -39.08 -24.38 2.06
N ASP A 724 -38.34 -23.35 1.68
CA ASP A 724 -37.79 -23.18 0.33
C ASP A 724 -36.42 -23.85 0.15
N GLY A 725 -35.88 -24.44 1.22
CA GLY A 725 -34.58 -25.13 1.24
C GLY A 725 -33.38 -24.19 1.18
N ARG A 726 -33.54 -22.88 1.37
CA ARG A 726 -32.47 -21.89 1.09
C ARG A 726 -31.93 -21.18 2.33
N ASN A 727 -32.66 -21.23 3.44
CA ASN A 727 -32.20 -20.68 4.72
C ASN A 727 -32.03 -21.81 5.74
N VAL A 728 -30.95 -21.77 6.51
CA VAL A 728 -30.72 -22.63 7.67
C VAL A 728 -30.62 -21.79 8.92
N PHE A 729 -31.37 -22.14 9.95
CA PHE A 729 -31.19 -21.60 11.28
C PHE A 729 -30.43 -22.61 12.15
N VAL A 730 -29.25 -22.23 12.60
CA VAL A 730 -28.41 -23.04 13.50
C VAL A 730 -28.66 -22.56 14.92
N ALA A 731 -29.34 -23.37 15.72
CA ALA A 731 -29.67 -23.05 17.10
C ALA A 731 -28.44 -23.23 17.99
N VAL A 732 -28.10 -22.19 18.75
CA VAL A 732 -26.92 -22.14 19.60
C VAL A 732 -27.36 -21.70 20.99
N PRO A 733 -27.33 -22.60 21.99
CA PRO A 733 -27.66 -22.22 23.36
C PRO A 733 -26.70 -21.14 23.87
N GLU A 734 -27.24 -20.22 24.69
CA GLU A 734 -26.48 -19.18 25.38
C GLU A 734 -25.73 -18.19 24.48
N MET A 735 -26.30 -17.83 23.33
CA MET A 735 -25.78 -16.72 22.52
C MET A 735 -25.66 -15.43 23.35
N LYS A 736 -24.47 -14.84 23.33
CA LYS A 736 -24.13 -13.62 24.09
C LYS A 736 -23.31 -12.69 23.20
N PRO A 737 -23.40 -11.36 23.41
CA PRO A 737 -22.51 -10.43 22.75
C PRO A 737 -21.03 -10.77 23.01
N VAL A 738 -20.21 -10.72 21.97
CA VAL A 738 -18.78 -11.10 22.03
C VAL A 738 -17.99 -10.33 20.98
N MET A 739 -16.68 -10.15 21.19
CA MET A 739 -15.84 -9.43 20.21
C MET A 739 -15.70 -10.21 18.90
N GLN A 740 -15.67 -11.53 18.94
CA GLN A 740 -15.53 -12.36 17.75
C GLN A 740 -16.24 -13.69 17.94
N MET A 741 -17.03 -14.05 16.93
CA MET A 741 -17.61 -15.37 16.77
C MET A 741 -17.26 -15.92 15.39
N ARG A 742 -17.11 -17.26 15.32
CA ARG A 742 -16.99 -18.02 14.08
C ARG A 742 -18.08 -19.07 14.05
N ILE A 743 -18.83 -19.14 12.95
CA ILE A 743 -19.62 -20.32 12.59
C ILE A 743 -18.97 -21.01 11.38
N ALA A 744 -18.75 -22.30 11.48
CA ALA A 744 -18.30 -23.17 10.39
C ALA A 744 -19.44 -24.07 9.95
N TRP A 745 -19.45 -24.45 8.68
CA TRP A 745 -20.39 -25.44 8.15
C TRP A 745 -19.73 -26.38 7.16
N SER A 746 -20.30 -27.58 7.04
CA SER A 746 -20.03 -28.56 5.99
C SER A 746 -21.34 -29.03 5.40
N LEU A 747 -21.68 -28.56 4.20
CA LEU A 747 -23.01 -28.70 3.61
C LEU A 747 -22.94 -29.25 2.19
N GLU A 748 -24.09 -29.67 1.71
CA GLU A 748 -24.31 -30.09 0.34
C GLU A 748 -25.49 -29.30 -0.24
N THR A 749 -25.40 -28.92 -1.51
CA THR A 749 -26.55 -28.38 -2.25
C THR A 749 -27.50 -29.52 -2.62
N ALA A 750 -28.78 -29.22 -2.90
CA ALA A 750 -29.72 -30.23 -3.39
C ALA A 750 -29.30 -30.89 -4.71
N GLU A 751 -28.35 -30.29 -5.43
CA GLU A 751 -27.75 -30.79 -6.67
C GLU A 751 -26.47 -31.63 -6.44
N GLY A 752 -26.07 -31.85 -5.18
CA GLY A 752 -24.96 -32.71 -4.79
C GLY A 752 -23.58 -32.01 -4.72
N VAL A 753 -23.55 -30.69 -4.81
CA VAL A 753 -22.29 -29.92 -4.65
C VAL A 753 -21.97 -29.79 -3.17
N LYS A 754 -20.91 -30.44 -2.71
CA LYS A 754 -20.38 -30.33 -1.35
C LYS A 754 -19.51 -29.10 -1.18
N PHE A 755 -19.68 -28.40 -0.07
CA PHE A 755 -18.90 -27.21 0.25
C PHE A 755 -18.73 -27.05 1.76
N GLN A 756 -17.64 -26.40 2.16
CA GLN A 756 -17.32 -26.12 3.55
C GLN A 756 -16.78 -24.72 3.64
N GLU A 757 -17.30 -23.91 4.56
CA GLU A 757 -16.78 -22.57 4.80
C GLU A 757 -17.03 -22.13 6.24
N ASN A 758 -16.49 -20.95 6.56
CA ASN A 758 -16.74 -20.29 7.84
C ASN A 758 -17.18 -18.84 7.60
N ALA A 759 -17.95 -18.31 8.54
CA ALA A 759 -18.16 -16.88 8.69
C ALA A 759 -17.52 -16.38 9.98
N TYR A 760 -16.98 -15.17 9.94
CA TYR A 760 -16.49 -14.43 11.10
C TYR A 760 -17.31 -13.17 11.28
N PHE A 761 -17.79 -12.92 12.50
CA PHE A 761 -18.64 -11.76 12.79
C PHE A 761 -18.50 -11.31 14.24
N THR A 762 -18.93 -10.08 14.51
CA THR A 762 -18.94 -9.47 15.84
C THR A 762 -20.37 -9.09 16.22
N PRO A 763 -21.06 -9.91 17.04
CA PRO A 763 -22.40 -9.59 17.52
C PRO A 763 -22.30 -8.71 18.77
N TYR A 764 -22.41 -7.39 18.63
CA TYR A 764 -22.57 -6.48 19.77
C TYR A 764 -23.98 -6.52 20.33
N GLU A 765 -24.97 -6.71 19.46
CA GLU A 765 -26.39 -6.79 19.77
C GLU A 765 -27.00 -8.02 19.07
N LEU A 766 -27.75 -8.83 19.82
CA LEU A 766 -28.41 -10.03 19.31
C LEU A 766 -29.90 -9.78 19.19
N ARG A 767 -30.42 -9.87 17.97
CA ARG A 767 -31.85 -9.68 17.69
C ARG A 767 -32.66 -10.95 17.88
N GLY A 768 -33.95 -10.78 18.16
CA GLY A 768 -34.92 -11.87 18.15
C GLY A 768 -35.00 -12.58 16.81
N PHE A 769 -35.05 -13.91 16.82
CA PHE A 769 -35.34 -14.72 15.64
C PHE A 769 -36.86 -14.85 15.40
N ASP A 770 -37.34 -14.41 14.23
CA ASP A 770 -38.73 -14.64 13.77
C ASP A 770 -38.77 -15.77 12.72
N PRO A 771 -39.08 -17.02 13.11
CA PRO A 771 -39.07 -18.14 12.17
C PRO A 771 -40.13 -18.03 11.07
N ARG A 772 -41.25 -17.32 11.30
CA ARG A 772 -42.27 -17.14 10.25
C ARG A 772 -41.76 -16.18 9.18
N ALA A 773 -41.20 -15.05 9.60
CA ALA A 773 -40.63 -14.06 8.68
C ALA A 773 -39.48 -14.64 7.84
N GLU A 774 -38.72 -15.57 8.41
CA GLU A 774 -37.56 -16.19 7.76
C GLU A 774 -37.91 -17.49 6.97
N GLY A 775 -39.18 -17.86 6.88
CA GLY A 775 -39.66 -18.96 6.02
C GLY A 775 -39.66 -20.36 6.64
N PHE A 776 -39.50 -20.47 7.96
CA PHE A 776 -39.56 -21.75 8.71
C PHE A 776 -40.99 -22.11 9.13
N GLY A 777 -41.88 -21.11 9.25
CA GLY A 777 -43.24 -21.31 9.74
C GLY A 777 -43.30 -21.36 11.27
N ASP A 778 -44.16 -22.23 11.81
CA ASP A 778 -44.41 -22.34 13.25
C ASP A 778 -43.31 -23.20 13.88
N LEU A 779 -42.11 -22.62 14.02
CA LEU A 779 -40.95 -23.29 14.61
C LEU A 779 -40.78 -22.86 16.07
N THR A 780 -40.56 -23.84 16.95
CA THR A 780 -40.04 -23.60 18.30
C THR A 780 -38.59 -24.08 18.33
N VAL A 781 -37.66 -23.19 18.65
CA VAL A 781 -36.23 -23.48 18.64
C VAL A 781 -35.86 -24.32 19.86
N ASP A 782 -35.36 -25.54 19.63
CA ASP A 782 -34.77 -26.37 20.68
C ASP A 782 -33.36 -25.87 21.05
N LEU A 783 -33.21 -25.31 22.24
CA LEU A 783 -31.95 -24.86 22.84
C LEU A 783 -31.45 -25.82 23.94
N SER A 784 -31.98 -27.03 24.01
CA SER A 784 -31.54 -28.04 24.98
C SER A 784 -30.07 -28.40 24.72
N PRO A 785 -29.20 -28.36 25.75
CA PRO A 785 -27.79 -28.70 25.57
C PRO A 785 -27.59 -30.10 24.99
N ARG A 786 -26.76 -30.18 23.95
CA ARG A 786 -26.38 -31.44 23.29
C ARG A 786 -24.95 -31.81 23.65
N THR A 787 -24.71 -33.08 24.00
CA THR A 787 -23.36 -33.62 24.16
C THR A 787 -22.84 -34.08 22.80
N THR A 788 -21.69 -33.55 22.38
CA THR A 788 -20.98 -34.03 21.18
C THR A 788 -19.93 -35.06 21.57
N SER A 789 -19.59 -35.98 20.66
CA SER A 789 -18.35 -36.76 20.78
C SER A 789 -17.17 -35.80 20.85
N ALA A 790 -16.24 -36.02 21.79
CA ALA A 790 -15.01 -35.25 21.85
C ALA A 790 -14.27 -35.33 20.52
N ASP A 791 -13.85 -34.20 19.97
CA ASP A 791 -12.90 -34.20 18.85
C ASP A 791 -11.66 -34.95 19.32
N THR A 792 -11.35 -36.06 18.66
CA THR A 792 -10.10 -36.76 18.91
C THR A 792 -8.98 -35.84 18.45
N ALA A 793 -8.23 -35.30 19.41
CA ALA A 793 -7.08 -34.46 19.09
C ALA A 793 -6.17 -35.22 18.12
N ALA A 794 -5.77 -34.57 17.02
CA ALA A 794 -4.84 -35.16 16.08
C ALA A 794 -3.59 -35.66 16.83
N PRO A 795 -3.08 -36.86 16.52
CA PRO A 795 -1.90 -37.37 17.20
C PRO A 795 -0.72 -36.43 16.97
N VAL A 796 0.02 -36.18 18.04
CA VAL A 796 1.21 -35.32 18.01
C VAL A 796 2.23 -35.91 17.03
N SER A 797 2.53 -35.18 15.96
CA SER A 797 3.42 -35.65 14.89
C SER A 797 4.05 -34.50 14.11
N ALA A 798 5.19 -34.76 13.47
CA ALA A 798 5.83 -33.76 12.59
C ALA A 798 5.00 -33.47 11.32
N GLU A 799 4.21 -34.43 10.85
CA GLU A 799 3.29 -34.25 9.72
C GLU A 799 2.18 -33.26 10.07
N GLU A 800 1.56 -33.42 11.24
CA GLU A 800 0.58 -32.46 11.75
C GLU A 800 1.21 -31.09 11.99
N GLY A 801 2.45 -31.04 12.51
CA GLY A 801 3.21 -29.80 12.66
C GLY A 801 3.45 -29.08 11.35
N ARG A 802 3.76 -29.81 10.27
CA ARG A 802 3.90 -29.25 8.92
C ARG A 802 2.57 -28.69 8.41
N ARG A 803 1.47 -29.40 8.62
CA ARG A 803 0.13 -28.94 8.25
C ARG A 803 -0.22 -27.64 8.96
N LEU A 804 0.02 -27.56 10.27
CA LEU A 804 -0.20 -26.37 11.08
C LEU A 804 0.72 -25.21 10.68
N TYR A 805 1.99 -25.47 10.37
CA TYR A 805 2.91 -24.45 9.84
C TYR A 805 2.35 -23.76 8.58
N GLN A 806 1.66 -24.52 7.73
CA GLN A 806 0.98 -23.98 6.55
C GLN A 806 -0.33 -23.28 6.89
N SER A 807 -1.21 -23.94 7.64
CA SER A 807 -2.58 -23.45 7.89
C SER A 807 -2.68 -22.33 8.93
N SER A 808 -1.71 -22.22 9.83
CA SER A 808 -1.69 -21.20 10.90
C SER A 808 -0.94 -19.93 10.50
N GLY A 809 -0.51 -19.80 9.24
CA GLY A 809 0.17 -18.61 8.72
C GLY A 809 1.67 -18.51 9.03
N CYS A 810 2.25 -19.48 9.75
CA CYS A 810 3.68 -19.48 10.08
C CYS A 810 4.56 -19.42 8.81
N ILE A 811 4.13 -20.10 7.74
CA ILE A 811 4.81 -20.12 6.43
C ILE A 811 4.98 -18.74 5.81
N ALA A 812 4.09 -17.78 6.07
CA ALA A 812 4.21 -16.44 5.49
C ALA A 812 5.42 -15.66 6.04
N CYS A 813 5.89 -16.02 7.24
CA CYS A 813 6.95 -15.30 7.95
C CYS A 813 8.21 -16.14 8.17
N HIS A 814 8.12 -17.46 8.30
CA HIS A 814 9.26 -18.33 8.60
C HIS A 814 9.56 -19.24 7.42
N SER A 815 10.79 -19.22 6.88
CA SER A 815 11.23 -20.17 5.85
C SER A 815 11.62 -21.53 6.47
N THR A 816 11.59 -22.57 5.66
CA THR A 816 12.11 -23.92 6.01
C THR A 816 13.38 -24.27 5.25
N ASP A 817 13.94 -23.30 4.54
CA ASP A 817 15.24 -23.34 3.87
C ASP A 817 15.99 -22.00 4.05
N THR A 818 17.19 -21.92 3.48
CA THR A 818 18.06 -20.73 3.51
C THR A 818 18.08 -19.97 2.17
N SER A 819 17.23 -20.36 1.21
CA SER A 819 17.22 -19.79 -0.14
C SER A 819 16.52 -18.43 -0.19
N ILE A 820 15.54 -18.21 0.70
CA ILE A 820 14.75 -16.97 0.78
C ILE A 820 14.72 -16.49 2.23
N SER A 821 15.13 -15.24 2.46
CA SER A 821 14.91 -14.57 3.74
C SER A 821 13.46 -14.10 3.85
N LYS A 822 12.76 -14.50 4.91
CA LYS A 822 11.40 -14.04 5.24
C LYS A 822 11.41 -13.10 6.45
N LEU A 823 10.23 -12.62 6.85
CA LEU A 823 10.07 -11.64 7.94
C LEU A 823 10.58 -12.13 9.30
N GLY A 824 10.50 -13.44 9.56
CA GLY A 824 10.95 -14.10 10.78
C GLY A 824 12.15 -15.03 10.54
N PRO A 825 12.78 -15.52 11.62
CA PRO A 825 13.91 -16.45 11.52
C PRO A 825 13.50 -17.76 10.83
N THR A 826 14.43 -18.33 10.05
CA THR A 826 14.24 -19.66 9.42
C THR A 826 14.04 -20.73 10.50
N PHE A 827 13.17 -21.70 10.19
CA PHE A 827 12.99 -22.92 10.99
C PHE A 827 14.08 -23.95 10.73
N LYS A 828 14.79 -23.84 9.59
CA LYS A 828 15.88 -24.77 9.27
C LYS A 828 17.05 -24.60 10.25
N GLY A 829 17.47 -25.69 10.88
CA GLY A 829 18.53 -25.70 11.89
C GLY A 829 18.22 -24.83 13.11
N LEU A 830 16.93 -24.49 13.35
CA LEU A 830 16.53 -23.66 14.49
C LEU A 830 16.67 -24.45 15.79
N TYR A 831 16.12 -25.68 15.84
CA TYR A 831 16.18 -26.49 17.05
C TYR A 831 17.63 -26.83 17.42
N GLY A 832 18.00 -26.60 18.68
CA GLY A 832 19.37 -26.80 19.17
C GLY A 832 20.37 -25.72 18.73
N GLY A 833 19.98 -24.77 17.89
CA GLY A 833 20.83 -23.65 17.48
C GLY A 833 20.96 -22.57 18.56
N GLU A 834 22.10 -21.88 18.61
CA GLU A 834 22.29 -20.74 19.51
C GLU A 834 21.45 -19.52 19.06
N ARG A 835 20.87 -18.81 20.02
CA ARG A 835 20.16 -17.53 19.82
C ARG A 835 20.83 -16.45 20.65
N ARG A 836 20.99 -15.28 20.04
CA ARG A 836 21.43 -14.05 20.71
C ARG A 836 20.24 -13.11 20.76
N PHE A 837 20.00 -12.46 21.89
CA PHE A 837 18.88 -11.53 22.03
C PHE A 837 19.28 -10.09 21.77
N ALA A 838 18.29 -9.31 21.36
CA ALA A 838 18.29 -7.87 21.11
C ALA A 838 19.03 -7.03 22.17
N ASN A 839 18.85 -7.40 23.44
CA ASN A 839 19.33 -6.66 24.61
C ASN A 839 20.80 -6.97 24.98
N GLY A 840 21.53 -7.69 24.12
CA GLY A 840 22.96 -7.93 24.27
C GLY A 840 23.33 -8.98 25.32
N ALA A 841 22.37 -9.66 25.96
CA ALA A 841 22.66 -10.63 27.02
C ALA A 841 21.97 -11.98 26.79
N VAL A 842 22.76 -13.04 27.03
CA VAL A 842 22.44 -14.48 27.04
C VAL A 842 22.39 -15.16 25.66
N ARG A 843 23.31 -16.12 25.47
CA ARG A 843 23.19 -17.17 24.45
C ARG A 843 22.22 -18.21 24.99
N VAL A 844 21.07 -18.38 24.35
CA VAL A 844 20.11 -19.44 24.68
C VAL A 844 20.10 -20.44 23.54
N VAL A 845 20.08 -21.73 23.88
CA VAL A 845 19.84 -22.80 22.91
C VAL A 845 18.35 -22.82 22.61
N ALA A 846 17.98 -22.83 21.33
CA ALA A 846 16.58 -22.95 20.92
C ALA A 846 16.06 -24.38 21.14
N ASP A 847 15.83 -24.73 22.41
CA ASP A 847 15.24 -25.98 22.87
C ASP A 847 13.69 -25.91 22.87
N GLU A 848 13.03 -26.97 23.33
CA GLU A 848 11.55 -27.03 23.38
C GLU A 848 10.94 -25.92 24.24
N VAL A 849 11.59 -25.58 25.36
CA VAL A 849 11.11 -24.55 26.28
C VAL A 849 11.17 -23.19 25.61
N TYR A 850 12.28 -22.87 24.95
CA TYR A 850 12.44 -21.65 24.17
C TYR A 850 11.41 -21.57 23.04
N LEU A 851 11.24 -22.64 22.25
CA LEU A 851 10.30 -22.63 21.12
C LEU A 851 8.86 -22.43 21.57
N ARG A 852 8.48 -23.08 22.67
CA ARG A 852 7.14 -22.94 23.27
C ARG A 852 6.89 -21.51 23.76
N GLU A 853 7.84 -20.93 24.49
CA GLU A 853 7.78 -19.53 24.94
C GLU A 853 7.75 -18.58 23.74
N ALA A 854 8.53 -18.81 22.68
CA ALA A 854 8.51 -17.97 21.48
C ALA A 854 7.18 -18.04 20.70
N ILE A 855 6.47 -19.17 20.75
CA ILE A 855 5.15 -19.35 20.12
C ILE A 855 4.05 -18.64 20.94
N LEU A 856 4.12 -18.74 22.27
CA LEU A 856 3.09 -18.21 23.18
C LEU A 856 3.31 -16.74 23.55
N GLU A 857 4.57 -16.34 23.75
CA GLU A 857 5.01 -15.02 24.23
C GLU A 857 6.17 -14.46 23.37
N PRO A 858 5.94 -14.24 22.05
CA PRO A 858 7.00 -13.88 21.12
C PRO A 858 7.76 -12.58 21.46
N SER A 859 7.15 -11.65 22.20
CA SER A 859 7.80 -10.40 22.63
C SER A 859 8.69 -10.55 23.85
N ALA A 860 8.67 -11.68 24.56
CA ALA A 860 9.47 -11.90 25.77
C ALA A 860 10.98 -11.98 25.47
N LYS A 861 11.36 -12.62 24.35
CA LYS A 861 12.77 -12.86 23.97
C LYS A 861 13.01 -12.64 22.48
N VAL A 862 13.08 -11.36 22.09
CA VAL A 862 13.34 -10.96 20.70
C VAL A 862 14.78 -11.27 20.30
N VAL A 863 14.94 -12.05 19.22
CA VAL A 863 16.24 -12.45 18.66
C VAL A 863 16.92 -11.25 18.00
N ALA A 864 18.24 -11.18 18.11
CA ALA A 864 19.04 -10.14 17.47
C ALA A 864 18.84 -10.13 15.95
N GLY A 865 18.68 -8.95 15.36
CA GLY A 865 18.27 -8.74 13.96
C GLY A 865 16.75 -8.57 13.75
N TYR A 866 15.92 -8.80 14.77
CA TYR A 866 14.46 -8.67 14.73
C TYR A 866 13.91 -7.64 15.74
N GLU A 867 14.76 -6.74 16.23
CA GLU A 867 14.46 -5.81 17.34
C GLU A 867 13.54 -4.64 16.95
N SER A 868 13.52 -4.28 15.68
CA SER A 868 12.67 -3.20 15.21
C SER A 868 11.21 -3.63 15.31
N GLY A 869 10.39 -2.93 16.09
CA GLY A 869 8.94 -3.19 16.26
C GLY A 869 8.11 -3.21 14.97
N GLU A 870 8.73 -3.03 13.80
CA GLU A 870 8.15 -3.21 12.47
C GLU A 870 7.89 -4.67 12.06
N ALA A 871 8.47 -5.65 12.76
CA ALA A 871 8.31 -7.09 12.51
C ALA A 871 7.99 -7.78 13.84
N GLY A 872 6.70 -7.99 14.11
CA GLY A 872 6.27 -8.71 15.30
C GLY A 872 5.61 -10.04 14.94
N MET A 873 5.81 -11.04 15.78
CA MET A 873 5.08 -12.30 15.72
C MET A 873 3.86 -12.19 16.65
N PRO A 874 2.64 -12.56 16.20
CA PRO A 874 1.49 -12.61 17.09
C PRO A 874 1.62 -13.75 18.09
N SER A 875 1.03 -13.58 19.28
CA SER A 875 0.89 -14.67 20.24
C SER A 875 -0.07 -15.73 19.70
N TYR A 876 0.31 -17.00 19.84
CA TYR A 876 -0.58 -18.14 19.57
C TYR A 876 -1.23 -18.68 20.85
N ALA A 877 -1.10 -17.97 21.98
CA ALA A 877 -1.80 -18.34 23.21
C ALA A 877 -3.31 -18.27 23.01
N GLY A 878 -3.99 -19.37 23.33
CA GLY A 878 -5.42 -19.54 23.09
C GLY A 878 -5.81 -19.82 21.64
N VAL A 879 -4.86 -19.74 20.69
CA VAL A 879 -5.06 -20.05 19.26
C VAL A 879 -4.73 -21.51 18.97
N LEU A 880 -3.60 -21.99 19.50
CA LEU A 880 -3.14 -23.38 19.35
C LEU A 880 -3.32 -24.15 20.66
N THR A 881 -3.67 -25.44 20.54
CA THR A 881 -3.68 -26.36 21.68
C THR A 881 -2.27 -26.86 22.00
N GLU A 882 -2.07 -27.41 23.20
CA GLU A 882 -0.79 -27.99 23.63
C GLU A 882 -0.25 -29.04 22.65
N ALA A 883 -1.11 -29.96 22.20
CA ALA A 883 -0.75 -30.99 21.24
C ALA A 883 -0.37 -30.43 19.86
N GLN A 884 -0.99 -29.33 19.44
CA GLN A 884 -0.65 -28.64 18.19
C GLN A 884 0.71 -27.94 18.30
N ILE A 885 1.00 -27.31 19.43
CA ILE A 885 2.31 -26.71 19.71
C ILE A 885 3.40 -27.79 19.69
N ASP A 886 3.18 -28.92 20.36
CA ASP A 886 4.13 -30.05 20.33
C ASP A 886 4.38 -30.57 18.92
N SER A 887 3.32 -30.65 18.10
CA SER A 887 3.43 -31.06 16.69
C SER A 887 4.29 -30.08 15.88
N ILE A 888 4.08 -28.77 16.03
CA ILE A 888 4.91 -27.73 15.37
C ILE A 888 6.36 -27.83 15.81
N ILE A 889 6.63 -28.03 17.10
CA ILE A 889 7.99 -28.21 17.63
C ILE A 889 8.64 -29.46 17.02
N LEU A 890 7.90 -30.58 16.92
CA LEU A 890 8.39 -31.78 16.24
C LEU A 890 8.70 -31.54 14.76
N TYR A 891 7.90 -30.73 14.07
CA TYR A 891 8.20 -30.34 12.70
C TYR A 891 9.47 -29.50 12.62
N ILE A 892 9.65 -28.49 13.47
CA ILE A 892 10.89 -27.68 13.53
C ILE A 892 12.11 -28.58 13.77
N LYS A 893 12.02 -29.55 14.67
CA LYS A 893 13.10 -30.53 14.92
C LYS A 893 13.46 -31.36 13.69
N SER A 894 12.49 -31.64 12.82
CA SER A 894 12.73 -32.43 11.61
C SER A 894 13.45 -31.66 10.49
N LEU A 895 13.60 -30.34 10.64
CA LEU A 895 14.22 -29.44 9.66
C LEU A 895 15.68 -29.15 10.03
N GLU A 896 16.58 -30.11 9.78
CA GLU A 896 18.04 -29.95 9.98
C GLU A 896 18.69 -28.96 9.00
#